data_AF-A0A448ZWK5-F1
#
_entry.id   AF-A0A448ZWK5-F1
#
_cell.length_a   1.000
_cell.length_b   1.000
_cell.length_c   1.000
_cell.angle_alpha   90.00
_cell.angle_beta   90.00
_cell.angle_gamma   90.00
#
_symmetry.space_group_name_H-M   'P 1'
#
loop_
_entity.id
_entity.type
_entity.pdbx_description
1 polymer ?
#
loop_
_entity_poly.entity_id
_entity_poly.type
_entity_poly.pdbx_seq_one_letter_code
_entity_poly.pdbx_strand_id
1 'polypeptide(L)'
;MSKTPKENKIKTIQTSEQASKKKKIIWGTTWGLLLAGGISAGFSIPLIKACQSLPKPAPTLKDDDIISHITSEHTDSKITYGDLNERYVTNNEKAHLSSEMKSQLYRYLYQKEYEGSLWYNAVYHANKINKSKKDFRLKSISKITEEVTKDINELKEKIKKQFGYEKNWEDEFKKELATSQYGNAKNEQEAIDYRVTAKLKNEAFRRYQFEINQDFTYSELKAGHIVANADTFYTLDDGKKVEVAKKGEIIQLDFAKENENFVLPELDSKELKINTEDEYKVPLFVTKSFVKELKNPMRFIPDWIEQKQLITSELSLSAAPVKDKSEKPWTVKQDEIIKLFKYTLYSDVDNLETKYKVTLGIDRIGQFKGIKTIISDTELTDKLIQTALNDKKLIEYVSSNTGNAKKIGSDGFKNISSYISGDATSYLPFLSTIIGDATANKSIFKINEKNNLFLELKTELLDIFSSDPTLKTQLTNSEFTLDKNDPTFNEKIAEYAKYNEQVDKFIKDMKKEEFDEKVGNIFKKVFGDNADKNKISAIYKVNDNFVFVSSSGIKIQNIFELKTEEIVKKLILKGLKIKSKAAEHSELKEPILNLETMFNSIINEDYEINDLLHIQDFKEFIKGKKFKDLNSKESTFSDADIQNVLEYQTMLKKISKSSIISDKAKQIETYITEQINNQLYGDFKYDAAKKDYYLNPHTDEIGEEAILKYIFKQIQDFLIN
;
A
#
# COMPACT_ATOMS: atom_id res chain seq x y z
N MET A 1 21.77 -43.30 59.03
CA MET A 1 22.30 -42.11 58.32
C MET A 1 22.45 -42.47 56.85
N SER A 2 21.62 -41.90 55.99
CA SER A 2 21.83 -41.85 54.54
C SER A 2 20.98 -40.68 54.02
N LYS A 3 21.64 -39.66 53.49
CA LYS A 3 21.01 -38.48 52.88
C LYS A 3 21.02 -38.70 51.36
N THR A 4 19.85 -38.75 50.77
CA THR A 4 19.63 -38.65 49.32
C THR A 4 18.95 -37.31 49.04
N PRO A 5 19.40 -36.53 48.04
CA PRO A 5 19.05 -35.12 47.90
C PRO A 5 17.65 -34.90 47.33
N LYS A 6 16.98 -33.85 47.83
CA LYS A 6 15.73 -33.32 47.30
C LYS A 6 15.93 -32.81 45.87
N GLU A 7 15.16 -33.34 44.93
CA GLU A 7 14.96 -32.74 43.61
C GLU A 7 14.42 -31.31 43.76
N ASN A 8 15.27 -30.33 43.48
CA ASN A 8 14.83 -28.96 43.26
C ASN A 8 14.10 -28.90 41.92
N LYS A 9 12.76 -28.96 41.94
CA LYS A 9 11.94 -28.48 40.82
C LYS A 9 12.14 -26.98 40.70
N ILE A 10 13.05 -26.57 39.80
CA ILE A 10 13.17 -25.19 39.36
C ILE A 10 11.85 -24.83 38.66
N LYS A 11 10.95 -24.12 39.35
CA LYS A 11 9.84 -23.42 38.71
C LYS A 11 10.43 -22.32 37.84
N THR A 12 10.54 -22.56 36.54
CA THR A 12 10.84 -21.52 35.56
C THR A 12 9.67 -20.55 35.55
N ILE A 13 9.87 -19.37 36.12
CA ILE A 13 8.89 -18.27 36.06
C ILE A 13 8.88 -17.79 34.61
N GLN A 14 7.84 -18.13 33.85
CA GLN A 14 7.56 -17.45 32.60
C GLN A 14 7.24 -15.98 32.95
N THR A 15 7.95 -15.03 32.36
CA THR A 15 7.54 -13.62 32.49
C THR A 15 6.13 -13.48 31.94
N SER A 16 5.29 -12.69 32.61
CA SER A 16 3.87 -12.50 32.23
C SER A 16 3.69 -12.07 30.77
N GLU A 17 4.69 -11.38 30.21
CA GLU A 17 4.77 -11.03 28.78
C GLU A 17 4.95 -12.25 27.85
N GLN A 18 5.81 -13.22 28.21
CA GLN A 18 6.02 -14.43 27.40
C GLN A 18 4.82 -15.37 27.45
N ALA A 19 4.17 -15.50 28.62
CA ALA A 19 2.96 -16.29 28.78
C ALA A 19 1.75 -15.67 28.05
N SER A 20 1.64 -14.33 28.06
CA SER A 20 0.62 -13.56 27.32
C SER A 20 0.80 -13.68 25.81
N LYS A 21 2.04 -13.55 25.30
CA LYS A 21 2.36 -13.74 23.87
C LYS A 21 2.07 -15.16 23.42
N LYS A 22 2.46 -16.19 24.19
CA LYS A 22 2.13 -17.59 23.89
C LYS A 22 0.62 -17.85 23.89
N LYS A 23 -0.14 -17.34 24.87
CA LYS A 23 -1.61 -17.50 24.89
C LYS A 23 -2.29 -16.81 23.70
N LYS A 24 -1.88 -15.60 23.31
CA LYS A 24 -2.42 -14.93 22.11
C LYS A 24 -2.13 -15.70 20.83
N ILE A 25 -0.91 -16.23 20.70
CA ILE A 25 -0.53 -17.08 19.57
C ILE A 25 -1.42 -18.32 19.56
N ILE A 26 -1.51 -19.07 20.66
CA ILE A 26 -2.30 -20.33 20.78
C ILE A 26 -3.81 -20.12 20.56
N TRP A 27 -4.38 -18.99 20.98
CA TRP A 27 -5.79 -18.70 20.73
C TRP A 27 -6.05 -18.26 19.29
N GLY A 28 -5.12 -17.52 18.66
CA GLY A 28 -5.19 -17.21 17.23
C GLY A 28 -4.95 -18.42 16.33
N THR A 29 -4.11 -19.38 16.76
CA THR A 29 -3.86 -20.63 16.04
C THR A 29 -5.08 -21.55 16.04
N THR A 30 -5.80 -21.62 17.16
CA THR A 30 -6.92 -22.55 17.34
C THR A 30 -8.07 -22.20 16.40
N TRP A 31 -8.39 -20.90 16.26
CA TRP A 31 -9.39 -20.44 15.28
C TRP A 31 -8.89 -20.53 13.84
N GLY A 32 -7.62 -20.19 13.57
CA GLY A 32 -7.03 -20.33 12.24
C GLY A 32 -6.95 -21.78 11.73
N LEU A 33 -6.84 -22.77 12.63
CA LEU A 33 -6.83 -24.20 12.31
C LEU A 33 -8.23 -24.80 12.20
N LEU A 34 -9.17 -24.41 13.06
CA LEU A 34 -10.54 -24.94 13.08
C LEU A 34 -11.42 -24.38 11.94
N LEU A 35 -11.19 -23.12 11.54
CA LEU A 35 -11.99 -22.46 10.48
C LEU A 35 -11.44 -22.72 9.07
N ALA A 36 -10.14 -23.04 8.95
CA ALA A 36 -9.45 -23.30 7.68
C ALA A 36 -9.26 -24.81 7.41
N GLY A 37 -10.33 -25.60 7.54
CA GLY A 37 -10.34 -27.07 7.38
C GLY A 37 -9.95 -27.61 5.98
N GLY A 38 -9.21 -26.84 5.18
CA GLY A 38 -8.65 -27.26 3.90
C GLY A 38 -7.18 -26.84 3.79
N ILE A 39 -6.32 -27.85 3.63
CA ILE A 39 -4.95 -27.79 3.07
C ILE A 39 -3.88 -27.25 4.04
N SER A 40 -3.30 -28.18 4.83
CA SER A 40 -1.90 -28.31 5.32
C SER A 40 -1.06 -27.10 5.80
N ALA A 41 -1.53 -25.85 5.70
CA ALA A 41 -0.77 -24.63 5.99
C ALA A 41 -0.99 -24.13 7.43
N GLY A 42 -2.16 -24.41 8.03
CA GLY A 42 -2.58 -23.88 9.33
C GLY A 42 -1.64 -24.20 10.51
N PHE A 43 -0.95 -25.34 10.45
CA PHE A 43 -0.02 -25.75 11.51
C PHE A 43 1.32 -24.99 11.49
N SER A 44 1.76 -24.54 10.31
CA SER A 44 3.11 -23.99 10.09
C SER A 44 3.29 -22.55 10.59
N ILE A 45 2.30 -21.69 10.32
CA ILE A 45 2.38 -20.23 10.47
C ILE A 45 2.76 -19.75 11.88
N PRO A 46 2.18 -20.29 12.96
CA PRO A 46 2.42 -19.79 14.32
C PRO A 46 3.77 -20.24 14.86
N LEU A 47 4.20 -21.44 14.47
CA LEU A 47 5.50 -22.00 14.82
C LEU A 47 6.62 -21.16 14.26
N ILE A 48 6.51 -20.74 12.99
CA ILE A 48 7.57 -20.01 12.31
C ILE A 48 7.70 -18.58 12.83
N LYS A 49 6.58 -17.89 13.15
CA LYS A 49 6.64 -16.59 13.85
C LYS A 49 7.33 -16.69 15.21
N ALA A 50 7.13 -17.80 15.94
CA ALA A 50 7.84 -18.06 17.19
C ALA A 50 9.33 -18.42 16.98
N CYS A 51 9.68 -19.06 15.86
CA CYS A 51 11.07 -19.35 15.47
C CYS A 51 11.84 -18.08 15.05
N GLN A 52 11.18 -17.13 14.37
CA GLN A 52 11.78 -15.86 13.96
C GLN A 52 12.29 -15.03 15.15
N SER A 53 11.66 -15.15 16.32
CA SER A 53 12.11 -14.53 17.56
C SER A 53 12.97 -15.51 18.38
N LEU A 54 14.20 -15.79 17.97
CA LEU A 54 15.12 -16.75 18.62
C LEU A 54 14.96 -16.83 20.15
N PRO A 55 14.49 -17.96 20.71
CA PRO A 55 14.78 -18.32 22.08
C PRO A 55 15.70 -19.56 22.12
N LYS A 56 16.73 -19.48 22.97
CA LYS A 56 17.54 -20.60 23.45
C LYS A 56 16.66 -21.66 24.18
N PRO A 57 17.16 -22.90 24.37
CA PRO A 57 16.40 -24.13 24.17
C PRO A 57 15.15 -24.27 25.04
N ALA A 58 14.13 -24.86 24.44
CA ALA A 58 12.88 -25.28 25.05
C ALA A 58 13.11 -26.44 26.07
N PRO A 59 12.21 -26.64 27.04
CA PRO A 59 12.33 -27.64 28.11
C PRO A 59 12.37 -29.08 27.57
N THR A 60 12.84 -30.01 28.42
CA THR A 60 12.84 -31.47 28.20
C THR A 60 11.43 -32.03 27.97
N LEU A 61 10.95 -31.94 26.74
CA LEU A 61 9.78 -32.64 26.22
C LEU A 61 10.28 -33.76 25.30
N LYS A 62 9.57 -34.89 25.28
CA LYS A 62 9.85 -36.02 24.39
C LYS A 62 9.08 -35.85 23.09
N ASP A 63 9.57 -36.43 21.99
CA ASP A 63 8.98 -36.25 20.67
C ASP A 63 7.48 -36.65 20.59
N ASP A 64 7.04 -37.60 21.42
CA ASP A 64 5.66 -38.07 21.51
C ASP A 64 4.74 -37.21 22.39
N ASP A 65 5.29 -36.23 23.13
CA ASP A 65 4.50 -35.37 24.01
C ASP A 65 3.49 -34.54 23.22
N ILE A 66 2.19 -34.71 23.49
CA ILE A 66 1.13 -33.94 22.83
C ILE A 66 1.12 -32.51 23.38
N ILE A 67 1.43 -31.55 22.53
CA ILE A 67 1.48 -30.12 22.86
C ILE A 67 0.15 -29.43 22.58
N SER A 68 -0.62 -29.96 21.63
CA SER A 68 -1.99 -29.50 21.35
C SER A 68 -2.81 -30.63 20.77
N HIS A 69 -4.08 -30.70 21.16
CA HIS A 69 -5.06 -31.64 20.65
C HIS A 69 -6.28 -30.86 20.24
N ILE A 70 -6.64 -30.95 18.97
CA ILE A 70 -7.80 -30.27 18.39
C ILE A 70 -8.79 -31.35 17.97
N THR A 71 -9.99 -31.28 18.53
CA THR A 71 -11.09 -32.16 18.18
C THR A 71 -12.24 -31.31 17.67
N SER A 72 -12.74 -31.61 16.47
CA SER A 72 -13.97 -31.06 15.89
C SER A 72 -14.84 -32.20 15.37
N GLU A 73 -16.08 -31.91 14.97
CA GLU A 73 -17.01 -32.91 14.41
C GLU A 73 -16.48 -33.60 13.14
N HIS A 74 -15.44 -33.06 12.50
CA HIS A 74 -14.88 -33.59 11.24
C HIS A 74 -13.37 -33.87 11.26
N THR A 75 -12.65 -33.49 12.33
CA THR A 75 -11.19 -33.70 12.42
C THR A 75 -10.75 -33.95 13.87
N ASP A 76 -9.99 -35.02 14.08
CA ASP A 76 -9.23 -35.26 15.31
C ASP A 76 -7.73 -35.13 14.97
N SER A 77 -7.06 -34.10 15.48
CA SER A 77 -5.68 -33.79 15.14
C SER A 77 -4.85 -33.50 16.38
N LYS A 78 -3.73 -34.22 16.52
CA LYS A 78 -2.76 -34.09 17.61
C LYS A 78 -1.49 -33.47 17.06
N ILE A 79 -0.93 -32.52 17.80
CA ILE A 79 0.35 -31.90 17.53
C ILE A 79 1.32 -32.38 18.60
N THR A 80 2.32 -33.17 18.20
CA THR A 80 3.34 -33.67 19.13
C THR A 80 4.54 -32.74 19.19
N TYR A 81 5.36 -32.83 20.24
CA TYR A 81 6.58 -32.05 20.37
C TYR A 81 7.60 -32.40 19.27
N GLY A 82 7.66 -33.65 18.82
CA GLY A 82 8.50 -34.10 17.73
C GLY A 82 8.17 -33.40 16.42
N ASP A 83 6.87 -33.26 16.10
CA ASP A 83 6.40 -32.49 14.95
C ASP A 83 6.84 -31.02 15.01
N LEU A 84 6.88 -30.45 16.22
CA LEU A 84 7.32 -29.07 16.45
C LEU A 84 8.85 -28.96 16.35
N ASN A 85 9.58 -29.91 16.92
CA ASN A 85 11.04 -29.89 16.99
C ASN A 85 11.69 -30.13 15.62
N GLU A 86 11.19 -31.10 14.84
CA GLU A 86 11.67 -31.37 13.48
C GLU A 86 11.45 -30.16 12.56
N ARG A 87 10.26 -29.54 12.63
CA ARG A 87 9.95 -28.31 11.90
C ARG A 87 10.75 -27.12 12.42
N TYR A 88 11.02 -27.05 13.72
CA TYR A 88 11.85 -26.00 14.33
C TYR A 88 13.29 -26.07 13.84
N VAL A 89 13.90 -27.26 13.85
CA VAL A 89 15.28 -27.48 13.37
C VAL A 89 15.38 -27.18 11.88
N THR A 90 14.51 -27.77 11.06
CA THR A 90 14.53 -27.58 9.60
C THR A 90 14.31 -26.11 9.21
N ASN A 91 13.38 -25.40 9.86
CA ASN A 91 13.14 -23.99 9.54
C ASN A 91 14.23 -23.07 10.08
N ASN A 92 14.86 -23.39 11.21
CA ASN A 92 16.00 -22.61 11.71
C ASN A 92 17.23 -22.76 10.83
N GLU A 93 17.49 -23.95 10.29
CA GLU A 93 18.54 -24.14 9.31
C GLU A 93 18.29 -23.31 8.06
N LYS A 94 17.08 -23.38 7.49
CA LYS A 94 16.69 -22.56 6.33
C LYS A 94 16.75 -21.06 6.61
N ALA A 95 16.31 -20.61 7.79
CA ALA A 95 16.36 -19.22 8.21
C ALA A 95 17.81 -18.73 8.40
N HIS A 96 18.66 -19.57 8.99
CA HIS A 96 20.09 -19.32 9.16
C HIS A 96 20.79 -19.19 7.80
N LEU A 97 20.56 -20.14 6.89
CA LEU A 97 21.06 -20.06 5.51
C LEU A 97 20.63 -18.77 4.82
N SER A 98 19.35 -18.39 4.95
CA SER A 98 18.84 -17.13 4.40
C SER A 98 19.56 -15.91 4.97
N SER A 99 19.79 -15.87 6.29
CA SER A 99 20.53 -14.80 6.97
C SER A 99 22.00 -14.74 6.55
N GLU A 100 22.67 -15.88 6.42
CA GLU A 100 24.05 -15.94 5.99
C GLU A 100 24.19 -15.48 4.52
N MET A 101 23.26 -15.90 3.64
CA MET A 101 23.21 -15.41 2.25
C MET A 101 22.96 -13.90 2.18
N LYS A 102 22.05 -13.35 3.01
CA LYS A 102 21.78 -11.90 3.16
C LYS A 102 23.07 -11.11 3.38
N SER A 103 23.93 -11.58 4.27
CA SER A 103 25.17 -10.86 4.63
C SER A 103 26.11 -10.66 3.45
N GLN A 104 26.10 -11.57 2.47
CA GLN A 104 26.98 -11.55 1.31
C GLN A 104 26.42 -10.70 0.14
N LEU A 105 25.14 -10.32 0.19
CA LEU A 105 24.46 -9.60 -0.90
C LEU A 105 25.03 -8.20 -1.13
N TYR A 106 25.29 -7.46 -0.07
CA TYR A 106 25.61 -6.03 -0.17
C TYR A 106 26.83 -5.77 -1.04
N ARG A 107 27.87 -6.60 -0.92
CA ARG A 107 29.11 -6.49 -1.71
C ARG A 107 28.87 -6.84 -3.18
N TYR A 108 28.14 -7.93 -3.45
CA TYR A 108 27.81 -8.33 -4.82
C TYR A 108 26.99 -7.26 -5.53
N LEU A 109 25.90 -6.84 -4.90
CA LEU A 109 24.98 -5.84 -5.42
C LEU A 109 25.72 -4.53 -5.69
N TYR A 110 26.46 -4.03 -4.70
CA TYR A 110 27.24 -2.81 -4.86
C TYR A 110 28.24 -2.90 -6.01
N GLN A 111 28.97 -4.01 -6.14
CA GLN A 111 29.94 -4.19 -7.23
C GLN A 111 29.26 -4.09 -8.60
N LYS A 112 28.09 -4.73 -8.78
CA LYS A 112 27.31 -4.64 -10.02
C LYS A 112 26.81 -3.22 -10.28
N GLU A 113 26.33 -2.52 -9.25
CA GLU A 113 25.94 -1.11 -9.39
C GLU A 113 27.13 -0.19 -9.69
N TYR A 114 28.32 -0.46 -9.12
CA TYR A 114 29.56 0.27 -9.41
C TYR A 114 29.95 0.14 -10.87
N GLU A 115 30.05 -1.09 -11.38
CA GLU A 115 30.35 -1.34 -12.80
C GLU A 115 29.31 -0.70 -13.72
N GLY A 116 28.02 -0.84 -13.38
CA GLY A 116 26.94 -0.18 -14.10
C GLY A 116 27.07 1.35 -14.07
N SER A 117 27.53 1.94 -12.97
CA SER A 117 27.65 3.40 -12.81
C SER A 117 28.73 3.97 -13.73
N LEU A 118 29.81 3.23 -13.96
CA LEU A 118 30.85 3.60 -14.91
C LEU A 118 30.30 3.61 -16.34
N TRP A 119 29.57 2.56 -16.72
CA TRP A 119 28.90 2.47 -18.02
C TRP A 119 27.88 3.59 -18.19
N TYR A 120 26.96 3.79 -17.25
CA TYR A 120 25.91 4.80 -17.33
C TYR A 120 26.50 6.21 -17.43
N ASN A 121 27.56 6.49 -16.65
CA ASN A 121 28.28 7.75 -16.75
C ASN A 121 28.90 7.92 -18.15
N ALA A 122 29.50 6.89 -18.74
CA ALA A 122 30.06 6.97 -20.09
C ALA A 122 28.97 7.24 -21.14
N VAL A 123 27.84 6.52 -21.08
CA VAL A 123 26.71 6.69 -22.01
C VAL A 123 26.08 8.08 -21.88
N TYR A 124 25.77 8.53 -20.66
CA TYR A 124 25.17 9.86 -20.44
C TYR A 124 26.06 10.97 -21.00
N HIS A 125 27.38 10.82 -20.95
CA HIS A 125 28.31 11.83 -21.45
C HIS A 125 28.68 11.70 -22.93
N ALA A 126 28.26 10.62 -23.60
CA ALA A 126 28.69 10.29 -24.95
C ALA A 126 28.34 11.40 -25.97
N ASN A 127 27.23 12.11 -25.77
CA ASN A 127 26.76 13.17 -26.66
C ASN A 127 26.59 14.56 -26.00
N LYS A 128 26.88 14.72 -24.71
CA LYS A 128 26.66 15.99 -23.98
C LYS A 128 27.87 16.91 -24.02
N ILE A 129 27.66 18.17 -24.43
CA ILE A 129 28.67 19.23 -24.48
C ILE A 129 28.86 19.85 -23.08
N ASN A 130 30.09 20.22 -22.71
CA ASN A 130 30.66 20.53 -21.38
C ASN A 130 29.94 21.48 -20.38
N LYS A 131 28.66 21.82 -20.51
CA LYS A 131 27.95 22.64 -19.52
C LYS A 131 27.34 21.76 -18.41
N SER A 132 27.96 21.78 -17.22
CA SER A 132 27.47 21.17 -15.97
C SER A 132 27.18 19.65 -16.06
N LYS A 133 28.25 18.85 -16.08
CA LYS A 133 28.19 17.39 -16.16
C LYS A 133 27.95 16.76 -14.78
N LYS A 134 26.85 16.02 -14.64
CA LYS A 134 26.51 15.22 -13.45
C LYS A 134 27.40 13.97 -13.44
N ASP A 135 28.14 13.73 -12.37
CA ASP A 135 28.95 12.51 -12.22
C ASP A 135 28.11 11.42 -11.55
N PHE A 136 27.97 10.29 -12.23
CA PHE A 136 27.18 9.15 -11.75
C PHE A 136 28.03 8.05 -11.12
N ARG A 137 29.36 8.13 -11.22
CA ARG A 137 30.25 7.04 -10.84
C ARG A 137 30.21 6.82 -9.33
N LEU A 138 29.94 5.59 -8.93
CA LEU A 138 30.13 5.14 -7.55
C LEU A 138 31.63 4.97 -7.27
N LYS A 139 32.02 4.98 -5.99
CA LYS A 139 33.40 4.67 -5.60
C LYS A 139 33.62 3.17 -5.64
N SER A 140 34.83 2.70 -5.94
CA SER A 140 35.13 1.27 -5.80
C SER A 140 35.11 0.82 -4.34
N ILE A 141 34.89 -0.49 -4.13
CA ILE A 141 34.96 -1.08 -2.79
C ILE A 141 36.34 -0.88 -2.16
N SER A 142 37.42 -0.94 -2.95
CA SER A 142 38.79 -0.66 -2.45
C SER A 142 38.90 0.75 -1.91
N LYS A 143 38.43 1.74 -2.68
CA LYS A 143 38.49 3.15 -2.27
C LYS A 143 37.64 3.42 -1.03
N ILE A 144 36.46 2.81 -0.91
CA ILE A 144 35.63 2.90 0.29
C ILE A 144 36.35 2.27 1.49
N THR A 145 36.98 1.12 1.29
CA THR A 145 37.74 0.42 2.33
C THR A 145 38.92 1.27 2.80
N GLU A 146 39.68 1.87 1.89
CA GLU A 146 40.77 2.80 2.22
C GLU A 146 40.27 4.00 3.03
N GLU A 147 39.16 4.61 2.61
CA GLU A 147 38.54 5.74 3.34
C GLU A 147 38.10 5.32 4.76
N VAL A 148 37.44 4.17 4.91
CA VAL A 148 37.01 3.66 6.23
C VAL A 148 38.19 3.28 7.12
N THR A 149 39.20 2.61 6.57
CA THR A 149 40.43 2.26 7.29
C THR A 149 41.15 3.52 7.75
N LYS A 150 41.18 4.57 6.92
CA LYS A 150 41.71 5.87 7.32
C LYS A 150 40.90 6.49 8.47
N ASP A 151 39.57 6.50 8.38
CA ASP A 151 38.68 7.02 9.44
C ASP A 151 38.92 6.30 10.79
N ILE A 152 39.08 4.97 10.77
CA ILE A 152 39.33 4.15 11.97
C ILE A 152 40.75 4.37 12.52
N ASN A 153 41.75 4.54 11.65
CA ASN A 153 43.11 4.89 12.07
C ASN A 153 43.18 6.29 12.70
N GLU A 154 42.46 7.27 12.16
CA GLU A 154 42.36 8.62 12.75
C GLU A 154 41.69 8.57 14.13
N LEU A 155 40.64 7.75 14.29
CA LEU A 155 40.03 7.49 15.60
C LEU A 155 41.03 6.87 16.59
N LYS A 156 41.78 5.86 16.16
CA LYS A 156 42.82 5.20 16.95
C LYS A 156 43.87 6.19 17.42
N GLU A 157 44.37 7.05 16.53
CA GLU A 157 45.33 8.10 16.87
C GLU A 157 44.73 9.17 17.79
N LYS A 158 43.45 9.52 17.63
CA LYS A 158 42.75 10.42 18.55
C LYS A 158 42.66 9.83 19.97
N ILE A 159 42.33 8.55 20.09
CA ILE A 159 42.26 7.84 21.38
C ILE A 159 43.65 7.71 22.00
N LYS A 160 44.68 7.37 21.23
CA LYS A 160 46.08 7.39 21.71
C LYS A 160 46.50 8.76 22.24
N LYS A 161 46.12 9.84 21.57
CA LYS A 161 46.40 11.21 22.03
C LYS A 161 45.63 11.57 23.31
N GLN A 162 44.39 11.10 23.47
CA GLN A 162 43.57 11.38 24.66
C GLN A 162 43.96 10.56 25.89
N PHE A 163 44.28 9.29 25.72
CA PHE A 163 44.54 8.35 26.83
C PHE A 163 46.03 8.05 27.05
N GLY A 164 46.90 8.48 26.12
CA GLY A 164 48.34 8.31 26.18
C GLY A 164 48.80 7.01 25.50
N TYR A 165 49.90 7.09 24.73
CA TYR A 165 50.43 5.97 23.94
C TYR A 165 50.87 4.75 24.76
N GLU A 166 51.12 4.93 26.06
CA GLU A 166 51.61 3.89 26.97
C GLU A 166 50.57 3.41 28.01
N LYS A 167 49.37 4.00 28.06
CA LYS A 167 48.35 3.67 29.09
C LYS A 167 46.95 3.53 28.51
N ASN A 168 46.32 2.37 28.72
CA ASN A 168 44.89 2.04 28.53
C ASN A 168 44.21 2.40 27.18
N TRP A 169 44.89 3.00 26.21
CA TRP A 169 44.30 3.40 24.93
C TRP A 169 43.77 2.20 24.12
N GLU A 170 44.40 1.03 24.22
CA GLU A 170 43.95 -0.18 23.53
C GLU A 170 42.59 -0.66 24.05
N ASP A 171 42.37 -0.59 25.37
CA ASP A 171 41.12 -1.00 25.98
C ASP A 171 40.01 0.01 25.68
N GLU A 172 40.31 1.31 25.70
CA GLU A 172 39.36 2.36 25.30
C GLU A 172 39.05 2.30 23.79
N PHE A 173 40.04 1.98 22.95
CA PHE A 173 39.81 1.74 21.52
C PHE A 173 38.91 0.52 21.30
N LYS A 174 39.15 -0.61 21.99
CA LYS A 174 38.27 -1.79 21.93
C LYS A 174 36.86 -1.48 22.42
N LYS A 175 36.70 -0.70 23.50
CA LYS A 175 35.38 -0.26 23.98
C LYS A 175 34.64 0.59 22.94
N GLU A 176 35.35 1.50 22.27
CA GLU A 176 34.78 2.33 21.21
C GLU A 176 34.33 1.48 20.01
N LEU A 177 35.17 0.53 19.56
CA LEU A 177 34.81 -0.41 18.50
C LEU A 177 33.64 -1.33 18.90
N ALA A 178 33.47 -1.62 20.19
CA ALA A 178 32.36 -2.41 20.72
C ALA A 178 31.03 -1.64 20.78
N THR A 179 30.97 -0.38 20.31
CA THR A 179 29.71 0.37 20.20
C THR A 179 28.93 -0.01 18.93
N SER A 180 27.63 0.29 18.94
CA SER A 180 26.73 0.01 17.80
C SER A 180 27.13 0.74 16.52
N GLN A 181 27.81 1.89 16.63
CA GLN A 181 28.32 2.65 15.48
C GLN A 181 29.30 1.84 14.61
N TYR A 182 30.04 0.91 15.24
CA TYR A 182 31.02 0.02 14.62
C TYR A 182 30.58 -1.45 14.64
N GLY A 183 29.30 -1.71 14.92
CA GLY A 183 28.72 -3.06 14.84
C GLY A 183 29.07 -3.96 16.01
N ASN A 184 29.45 -3.39 17.16
CA ASN A 184 29.94 -4.14 18.33
C ASN A 184 31.15 -5.03 17.99
N ALA A 185 32.05 -4.51 17.15
CA ALA A 185 33.19 -5.24 16.63
C ALA A 185 34.19 -5.59 17.74
N LYS A 186 34.77 -6.80 17.65
CA LYS A 186 35.77 -7.29 18.63
C LYS A 186 37.18 -6.85 18.28
N ASN A 187 37.41 -6.48 17.03
CA ASN A 187 38.71 -6.06 16.51
C ASN A 187 38.53 -5.02 15.40
N GLU A 188 39.66 -4.43 15.00
CA GLU A 188 39.71 -3.36 14.00
C GLU A 188 39.17 -3.81 12.64
N GLN A 189 39.51 -5.03 12.21
CA GLN A 189 39.07 -5.57 10.92
C GLN A 189 37.56 -5.77 10.87
N GLU A 190 36.95 -6.30 11.94
CA GLU A 190 35.50 -6.42 12.07
C GLU A 190 34.80 -5.05 12.02
N ALA A 191 35.39 -4.04 12.65
CA ALA A 191 34.85 -2.68 12.61
C ALA A 191 34.95 -2.06 11.21
N ILE A 192 36.09 -2.25 10.52
CA ILE A 192 36.27 -1.82 9.13
C ILE A 192 35.22 -2.50 8.25
N ASP A 193 35.10 -3.82 8.31
CA ASP A 193 34.17 -4.59 7.48
C ASP A 193 32.71 -4.19 7.73
N TYR A 194 32.32 -3.93 8.98
CA TYR A 194 31.00 -3.43 9.32
C TYR A 194 30.75 -2.03 8.71
N ARG A 195 31.67 -1.08 8.89
CA ARG A 195 31.55 0.29 8.38
C ARG A 195 31.57 0.35 6.86
N VAL A 196 32.40 -0.47 6.21
CA VAL A 196 32.39 -0.64 4.75
C VAL A 196 31.03 -1.15 4.32
N THR A 197 30.56 -2.27 4.89
CA THR A 197 29.26 -2.86 4.54
C THR A 197 28.10 -1.88 4.72
N ALA A 198 28.11 -1.09 5.79
CA ALA A 198 27.13 -0.03 6.03
C ALA A 198 27.17 1.07 4.95
N LYS A 199 28.35 1.49 4.48
CA LYS A 199 28.48 2.43 3.35
C LYS A 199 27.98 1.81 2.04
N LEU A 200 28.28 0.53 1.78
CA LEU A 200 27.83 -0.17 0.56
C LEU A 200 26.30 -0.33 0.51
N LYS A 201 25.66 -0.62 1.65
CA LYS A 201 24.22 -0.84 1.76
C LYS A 201 23.38 0.30 1.17
N ASN A 202 23.85 1.54 1.26
CA ASN A 202 23.11 2.72 0.76
C ASN A 202 22.89 2.69 -0.77
N GLU A 203 23.82 2.12 -1.53
CA GLU A 203 23.77 2.11 -3.01
C GLU A 203 23.50 0.71 -3.58
N ALA A 204 23.74 -0.35 -2.80
CA ALA A 204 23.56 -1.74 -3.22
C ALA A 204 22.13 -2.05 -3.74
N PHE A 205 21.10 -1.45 -3.14
CA PHE A 205 19.70 -1.74 -3.46
C PHE A 205 19.08 -0.82 -4.50
N ARG A 206 19.89 -0.06 -5.23
CA ARG A 206 19.41 0.84 -6.29
C ARG A 206 18.44 0.17 -7.28
N ARG A 207 18.65 -1.12 -7.60
CA ARG A 207 17.77 -1.91 -8.47
C ARG A 207 16.37 -2.19 -7.96
N TYR A 208 16.11 -1.95 -6.68
CA TYR A 208 14.81 -2.10 -6.03
C TYR A 208 14.24 -0.76 -5.57
N GLN A 209 14.92 0.35 -5.91
CA GLN A 209 14.44 1.70 -5.70
C GLN A 209 14.02 2.28 -7.04
N PHE A 210 12.99 3.12 -7.05
CA PHE A 210 12.43 3.68 -8.28
C PHE A 210 12.61 5.19 -8.30
N GLU A 211 12.64 5.76 -9.50
CA GLU A 211 12.68 7.19 -9.73
C GLU A 211 12.01 7.56 -11.04
N ILE A 212 11.57 8.80 -11.14
CA ILE A 212 11.26 9.42 -12.43
C ILE A 212 12.50 10.17 -12.90
N ASN A 213 13.27 9.53 -13.77
CA ASN A 213 14.49 10.04 -14.34
C ASN A 213 14.21 11.06 -15.46
N GLN A 214 15.08 12.07 -15.58
CA GLN A 214 15.02 13.12 -16.62
C GLN A 214 16.41 13.40 -17.19
N ASP A 215 17.22 12.35 -17.35
CA ASP A 215 18.58 12.47 -17.87
C ASP A 215 18.60 12.59 -19.41
N PHE A 216 17.57 12.06 -20.10
CA PHE A 216 17.49 11.99 -21.57
C PHE A 216 16.47 12.96 -22.19
N THR A 217 16.75 13.41 -23.41
CA THR A 217 15.94 14.39 -24.15
C THR A 217 14.89 13.72 -25.03
N TYR A 218 13.97 14.52 -25.58
CA TYR A 218 12.96 14.05 -26.53
C TYR A 218 13.60 13.37 -27.74
N SER A 219 14.57 14.01 -28.39
CA SER A 219 15.25 13.46 -29.58
C SER A 219 15.91 12.11 -29.28
N GLU A 220 16.58 12.00 -28.14
CA GLU A 220 17.29 10.78 -27.71
C GLU A 220 16.34 9.62 -27.48
N LEU A 221 15.24 9.86 -26.75
CA LEU A 221 14.26 8.81 -26.47
C LEU A 221 13.43 8.43 -27.70
N LYS A 222 13.08 9.39 -28.56
CA LYS A 222 12.37 9.13 -29.83
C LYS A 222 13.20 8.30 -30.80
N ALA A 223 14.50 8.57 -30.87
CA ALA A 223 15.42 7.76 -31.66
C ALA A 223 15.67 6.38 -31.05
N GLY A 224 15.43 6.22 -29.74
CA GLY A 224 15.76 5.02 -28.96
C GLY A 224 17.26 4.85 -28.71
N HIS A 225 18.07 5.84 -29.05
CA HIS A 225 19.51 5.74 -29.02
C HIS A 225 20.22 7.09 -28.93
N ILE A 226 21.51 7.05 -28.61
CA ILE A 226 22.43 8.18 -28.61
C ILE A 226 23.52 7.95 -29.67
N VAL A 227 23.89 8.99 -30.41
CA VAL A 227 25.07 8.98 -31.28
C VAL A 227 26.25 9.57 -30.52
N ALA A 228 27.35 8.82 -30.40
CA ALA A 228 28.51 9.26 -29.64
C ALA A 228 29.28 10.39 -30.36
N ASN A 229 29.49 11.52 -29.70
CA ASN A 229 30.25 12.66 -30.24
C ASN A 229 31.77 12.47 -30.14
N ALA A 230 32.23 11.50 -29.34
CA ALA A 230 33.61 11.10 -29.16
C ALA A 230 33.71 9.62 -28.77
N ASP A 231 34.91 9.04 -28.82
CA ASP A 231 35.15 7.69 -28.33
C ASP A 231 34.75 7.57 -26.86
N THR A 232 33.82 6.68 -26.59
CA THR A 232 33.18 6.50 -25.28
C THR A 232 33.67 5.19 -24.67
N PHE A 233 34.25 5.27 -23.48
CA PHE A 233 34.79 4.13 -22.75
C PHE A 233 34.76 4.40 -21.24
N TYR A 234 34.96 3.34 -20.46
CA TYR A 234 35.24 3.45 -19.03
C TYR A 234 36.36 2.47 -18.63
N THR A 235 36.93 2.67 -17.45
CA THR A 235 38.04 1.87 -16.94
C THR A 235 37.62 1.22 -15.63
N LEU A 236 37.81 -0.10 -15.51
CA LEU A 236 37.60 -0.85 -14.29
C LEU A 236 38.79 -0.66 -13.32
N ASP A 237 38.62 -1.09 -12.06
CA ASP A 237 39.65 -0.93 -11.02
C ASP A 237 40.96 -1.69 -11.32
N ASP A 238 40.89 -2.75 -12.11
CA ASP A 238 42.04 -3.53 -12.58
C ASP A 238 42.81 -2.83 -13.73
N GLY A 239 42.38 -1.63 -14.13
CA GLY A 239 42.94 -0.86 -15.23
C GLY A 239 42.42 -1.29 -16.61
N LYS A 240 41.53 -2.27 -16.69
CA LYS A 240 40.95 -2.73 -17.95
C LYS A 240 40.03 -1.66 -18.54
N LYS A 241 40.36 -1.20 -19.75
CA LYS A 241 39.51 -0.31 -20.55
C LYS A 241 38.39 -1.13 -21.20
N VAL A 242 37.14 -0.69 -21.01
CA VAL A 242 35.95 -1.24 -21.66
C VAL A 242 35.41 -0.19 -22.62
N GLU A 243 35.47 -0.50 -23.92
CA GLU A 243 34.94 0.35 -24.98
C GLU A 243 33.40 0.25 -25.01
N VAL A 244 32.72 1.39 -25.10
CA VAL A 244 31.26 1.48 -25.19
C VAL A 244 30.82 1.73 -26.63
N ALA A 245 31.46 2.71 -27.29
CA ALA A 245 31.20 3.10 -28.66
C ALA A 245 32.32 4.01 -29.17
N LYS A 246 32.61 3.99 -30.47
CA LYS A 246 33.48 4.97 -31.14
C LYS A 246 32.70 6.21 -31.53
N LYS A 247 33.42 7.29 -31.84
CA LYS A 247 32.80 8.51 -32.38
C LYS A 247 31.93 8.18 -33.62
N GLY A 248 30.68 8.62 -33.58
CA GLY A 248 29.68 8.41 -34.62
C GLY A 248 28.90 7.10 -34.51
N GLU A 249 29.28 6.19 -33.61
CA GLU A 249 28.52 4.96 -33.36
C GLU A 249 27.30 5.21 -32.48
N ILE A 250 26.33 4.30 -32.63
CA ILE A 250 25.05 4.34 -31.92
C ILE A 250 25.15 3.55 -30.61
N ILE A 251 24.71 4.17 -29.51
CA ILE A 251 24.51 3.53 -28.21
C ILE A 251 23.01 3.38 -27.98
N GLN A 252 22.52 2.13 -27.97
CA GLN A 252 21.10 1.82 -27.77
C GLN A 252 20.66 2.04 -26.31
N LEU A 253 19.49 2.63 -26.13
CA LEU A 253 18.87 2.88 -24.83
C LEU A 253 17.80 1.83 -24.51
N ASP A 254 18.15 0.54 -24.54
CA ASP A 254 17.18 -0.58 -24.44
C ASP A 254 16.29 -0.59 -23.18
N PHE A 255 16.70 0.13 -22.13
CA PHE A 255 15.91 0.26 -20.89
C PHE A 255 14.78 1.28 -21.02
N ALA A 256 14.81 2.18 -22.01
CA ALA A 256 13.79 3.17 -22.28
C ALA A 256 12.92 2.67 -23.45
N LYS A 257 11.65 2.39 -23.15
CA LYS A 257 10.66 1.90 -24.11
C LYS A 257 9.44 2.81 -24.13
N GLU A 258 9.16 3.36 -25.29
CA GLU A 258 8.02 4.24 -25.49
C GLU A 258 6.72 3.47 -25.24
N ASN A 259 5.75 4.11 -24.59
CA ASN A 259 4.48 3.48 -24.21
C ASN A 259 4.62 2.29 -23.25
N GLU A 260 5.77 2.16 -22.60
CA GLU A 260 5.98 1.21 -21.49
C GLU A 260 6.44 1.96 -20.24
N ASN A 261 7.53 2.74 -20.34
CA ASN A 261 8.08 3.49 -19.20
C ASN A 261 8.39 4.96 -19.48
N PHE A 262 8.08 5.46 -20.67
CA PHE A 262 7.92 6.89 -20.96
C PHE A 262 6.84 7.12 -22.00
N VAL A 263 6.43 8.39 -22.12
CA VAL A 263 5.57 8.88 -23.21
C VAL A 263 6.19 10.16 -23.75
N LEU A 264 6.25 10.27 -25.07
CA LEU A 264 6.61 11.50 -25.74
C LEU A 264 5.39 12.44 -25.81
N PRO A 265 5.57 13.75 -25.56
CA PRO A 265 4.56 14.74 -25.91
C PRO A 265 4.34 14.79 -27.43
N GLU A 266 3.16 15.26 -27.84
CA GLU A 266 2.85 15.52 -29.25
C GLU A 266 3.74 16.64 -29.82
N LEU A 267 4.04 16.61 -31.12
CA LEU A 267 4.99 17.56 -31.74
C LEU A 267 4.55 19.03 -31.64
N ASP A 268 3.24 19.28 -31.65
CA ASP A 268 2.64 20.61 -31.53
C ASP A 268 2.24 20.96 -30.09
N SER A 269 2.61 20.11 -29.12
CA SER A 269 2.33 20.35 -27.72
C SER A 269 3.02 21.63 -27.22
N LYS A 270 2.46 22.22 -26.16
CA LYS A 270 3.02 23.44 -25.57
C LYS A 270 4.39 23.22 -24.94
N GLU A 271 4.64 22.02 -24.42
CA GLU A 271 5.92 21.63 -23.81
C GLU A 271 7.09 21.74 -24.80
N LEU A 272 6.89 21.33 -26.06
CA LEU A 272 7.88 21.42 -27.15
C LEU A 272 7.91 22.80 -27.83
N LYS A 273 6.95 23.69 -27.54
CA LYS A 273 7.01 25.11 -27.95
C LYS A 273 7.90 25.93 -27.01
N ILE A 274 8.05 25.50 -25.75
CA ILE A 274 8.88 26.20 -24.75
C ILE A 274 10.34 25.75 -24.82
N ASN A 275 10.60 24.46 -25.05
CA ASN A 275 11.94 23.89 -25.18
C ASN A 275 12.07 23.14 -26.51
N THR A 276 13.25 23.19 -27.14
CA THR A 276 13.51 22.37 -28.35
C THR A 276 13.52 20.87 -28.03
N GLU A 277 13.39 20.00 -29.05
CA GLU A 277 13.44 18.53 -28.87
C GLU A 277 14.75 18.06 -28.19
N ASP A 278 15.86 18.77 -28.41
CA ASP A 278 17.16 18.48 -27.80
C ASP A 278 17.33 19.07 -26.38
N GLU A 279 16.39 19.89 -25.92
CA GLU A 279 16.41 20.52 -24.59
C GLU A 279 15.35 19.91 -23.66
N TYR A 280 14.21 19.48 -24.20
CA TYR A 280 13.12 18.92 -23.41
C TYR A 280 13.50 17.56 -22.82
N LYS A 281 13.59 17.51 -21.49
CA LYS A 281 13.91 16.29 -20.73
C LYS A 281 12.65 15.50 -20.40
N VAL A 282 12.50 14.34 -21.05
CA VAL A 282 11.31 13.49 -20.94
C VAL A 282 11.34 12.74 -19.60
N PRO A 283 10.24 12.77 -18.82
CA PRO A 283 10.10 11.92 -17.64
C PRO A 283 10.07 10.43 -18.00
N LEU A 284 11.01 9.66 -17.44
CA LEU A 284 11.18 8.23 -17.65
C LEU A 284 11.07 7.48 -16.31
N PHE A 285 10.15 6.53 -16.20
CA PHE A 285 10.01 5.71 -14.98
C PHE A 285 11.01 4.55 -14.99
N VAL A 286 11.97 4.56 -14.08
CA VAL A 286 13.04 3.56 -13.99
C VAL A 286 13.31 3.13 -12.56
N THR A 287 14.05 2.03 -12.40
CA THR A 287 14.78 1.79 -11.17
C THR A 287 15.98 2.74 -11.11
N LYS A 288 16.48 3.00 -9.90
CA LYS A 288 17.74 3.73 -9.71
C LYS A 288 18.96 2.90 -10.12
N SER A 289 18.80 1.68 -10.62
CA SER A 289 19.95 0.83 -10.98
C SER A 289 20.80 1.49 -12.04
N PHE A 290 22.11 1.37 -11.90
CA PHE A 290 23.01 1.67 -13.00
C PHE A 290 23.16 0.51 -13.98
N VAL A 291 22.82 -0.71 -13.57
CA VAL A 291 22.82 -1.91 -14.41
C VAL A 291 21.73 -1.79 -15.48
N LYS A 292 22.13 -1.86 -16.75
CA LYS A 292 21.26 -1.58 -17.91
C LYS A 292 20.02 -2.46 -17.93
N GLU A 293 20.18 -3.76 -17.71
CA GLU A 293 19.13 -4.77 -17.77
C GLU A 293 18.13 -4.64 -16.61
N LEU A 294 18.53 -3.98 -15.52
CA LEU A 294 17.72 -3.81 -14.32
C LEU A 294 17.09 -2.42 -14.19
N LYS A 295 17.35 -1.50 -15.13
CA LYS A 295 16.76 -0.16 -15.14
C LYS A 295 15.26 -0.16 -15.40
N ASN A 296 14.78 -1.05 -16.26
CA ASN A 296 13.36 -1.10 -16.57
C ASN A 296 12.58 -1.73 -15.38
N PRO A 297 11.56 -1.05 -14.82
CA PRO A 297 10.85 -1.52 -13.64
C PRO A 297 9.68 -2.47 -13.96
N MET A 298 9.39 -2.77 -15.22
CA MET A 298 8.23 -3.61 -15.59
C MET A 298 8.28 -5.02 -14.98
N ARG A 299 9.48 -5.54 -14.66
CA ARG A 299 9.64 -6.87 -14.04
C ARG A 299 8.94 -7.02 -12.68
N PHE A 300 8.66 -5.91 -11.99
CA PHE A 300 8.00 -5.92 -10.68
C PHE A 300 6.47 -5.99 -10.77
N ILE A 301 5.89 -5.74 -11.95
CA ILE A 301 4.43 -5.67 -12.11
C ILE A 301 3.74 -6.99 -11.74
N PRO A 302 4.17 -8.18 -12.20
CA PRO A 302 3.49 -9.43 -11.90
C PRO A 302 3.37 -9.68 -10.39
N ASP A 303 4.49 -9.66 -9.67
CA ASP A 303 4.53 -9.86 -8.21
C ASP A 303 3.73 -8.79 -7.44
N TRP A 304 3.69 -7.57 -7.98
CA TRP A 304 2.94 -6.48 -7.38
C TRP A 304 1.43 -6.68 -7.53
N ILE A 305 0.95 -7.10 -8.70
CA ILE A 305 -0.46 -7.42 -8.98
C ILE A 305 -0.94 -8.56 -8.10
N GLU A 306 -0.11 -9.57 -7.80
CA GLU A 306 -0.46 -10.68 -6.89
C GLU A 306 -0.87 -10.23 -5.48
N GLN A 307 -0.51 -9.01 -5.06
CA GLN A 307 -0.95 -8.41 -3.81
C GLN A 307 -2.35 -7.76 -3.90
N LYS A 308 -3.03 -7.87 -5.04
CA LYS A 308 -4.38 -7.35 -5.31
C LYS A 308 -4.45 -5.84 -5.08
N GLN A 309 -3.74 -5.13 -5.94
CA GLN A 309 -3.51 -3.68 -5.86
C GLN A 309 -4.72 -2.91 -6.38
N LEU A 310 -4.97 -1.75 -5.78
CA LEU A 310 -6.09 -0.88 -6.13
C LEU A 310 -5.81 0.56 -5.73
N ILE A 311 -6.62 1.47 -6.29
CA ILE A 311 -6.68 2.88 -5.95
C ILE A 311 -8.13 3.20 -5.61
N THR A 312 -8.36 3.77 -4.43
CA THR A 312 -9.67 4.29 -4.02
C THR A 312 -9.70 5.80 -4.08
N SER A 313 -10.85 6.37 -4.41
CA SER A 313 -11.16 7.78 -4.14
C SER A 313 -12.36 7.87 -3.22
N GLU A 314 -12.28 8.67 -2.16
CA GLU A 314 -13.31 8.77 -1.13
C GLU A 314 -13.86 10.20 -0.98
N LEU A 315 -15.19 10.29 -0.84
CA LEU A 315 -15.93 11.43 -0.30
C LEU A 315 -16.77 10.94 0.89
N SER A 316 -16.77 11.69 2.00
CA SER A 316 -17.43 11.26 3.26
C SER A 316 -18.50 12.24 3.69
N LEU A 317 -19.63 11.75 4.24
CA LEU A 317 -20.68 12.57 4.86
C LEU A 317 -20.83 12.24 6.35
N SER A 318 -20.95 13.26 7.20
CA SER A 318 -21.12 13.09 8.65
C SER A 318 -22.60 12.87 9.03
N ALA A 319 -23.19 11.82 8.46
CA ALA A 319 -24.54 11.34 8.75
C ALA A 319 -24.47 9.85 9.10
N ALA A 320 -24.91 9.47 10.30
CA ALA A 320 -24.74 8.10 10.79
C ALA A 320 -26.00 7.58 11.52
N PRO A 321 -26.34 6.29 11.37
CA PRO A 321 -27.33 5.65 12.22
C PRO A 321 -26.89 5.64 13.69
N VAL A 322 -27.86 5.68 14.60
CA VAL A 322 -27.59 5.61 16.04
C VAL A 322 -27.23 4.18 16.43
N LYS A 323 -26.07 4.01 17.08
CA LYS A 323 -25.59 2.69 17.53
C LYS A 323 -26.65 2.03 18.44
N ASP A 324 -26.87 0.74 18.21
CA ASP A 324 -27.76 -0.14 19.00
C ASP A 324 -29.26 0.26 19.00
N LYS A 325 -29.69 1.21 18.15
CA LYS A 325 -31.07 1.73 18.08
C LYS A 325 -31.46 2.12 16.65
N SER A 326 -31.58 1.13 15.75
CA SER A 326 -31.94 1.34 14.33
C SER A 326 -33.26 2.10 14.12
N GLU A 327 -34.20 1.99 15.06
CA GLU A 327 -35.47 2.72 15.07
C GLU A 327 -35.32 4.25 15.24
N LYS A 328 -34.23 4.71 15.86
CA LYS A 328 -34.05 6.14 16.16
C LYS A 328 -33.65 6.95 14.91
N PRO A 329 -34.01 8.25 14.86
CA PRO A 329 -33.50 9.16 13.83
C PRO A 329 -31.97 9.13 13.79
N TRP A 330 -31.40 9.23 12.58
CA TRP A 330 -29.95 9.28 12.41
C TRP A 330 -29.34 10.55 13.02
N THR A 331 -28.07 10.46 13.41
CA THR A 331 -27.29 11.62 13.84
C THR A 331 -26.70 12.31 12.61
N VAL A 332 -27.14 13.55 12.37
CA VAL A 332 -26.66 14.40 11.27
C VAL A 332 -26.31 15.77 11.84
N LYS A 333 -25.23 16.38 11.34
CA LYS A 333 -24.85 17.75 11.76
C LYS A 333 -25.54 18.79 10.88
N GLN A 334 -25.92 19.93 11.45
CA GLN A 334 -26.45 21.09 10.70
C GLN A 334 -25.50 21.51 9.57
N ASP A 335 -24.20 21.59 9.84
CA ASP A 335 -23.17 21.91 8.84
C ASP A 335 -23.17 20.95 7.64
N GLU A 336 -23.54 19.68 7.85
CA GLU A 336 -23.64 18.70 6.76
C GLU A 336 -24.75 19.08 5.78
N ILE A 337 -25.93 19.44 6.30
CA ILE A 337 -27.07 19.87 5.48
C ILE A 337 -26.78 21.19 4.77
N ILE A 338 -26.12 22.12 5.45
CA ILE A 338 -25.70 23.40 4.86
C ILE A 338 -24.75 23.15 3.68
N LYS A 339 -23.78 22.24 3.82
CA LYS A 339 -22.87 21.87 2.72
C LYS A 339 -23.59 21.19 1.55
N LEU A 340 -24.54 20.28 1.83
CA LEU A 340 -25.32 19.59 0.80
C LEU A 340 -26.15 20.56 -0.06
N PHE A 341 -26.73 21.59 0.56
CA PHE A 341 -27.52 22.63 -0.11
C PHE A 341 -26.72 23.89 -0.47
N LYS A 342 -25.38 23.82 -0.43
CA LYS A 342 -24.53 24.93 -0.85
C LYS A 342 -24.36 24.95 -2.36
N TYR A 343 -24.76 26.05 -2.99
CA TYR A 343 -24.40 26.36 -4.37
C TYR A 343 -22.90 26.60 -4.49
N THR A 344 -22.27 25.85 -5.39
CA THR A 344 -20.84 25.95 -5.68
C THR A 344 -20.61 26.13 -7.18
N LEU A 345 -19.58 26.91 -7.51
CA LEU A 345 -19.18 27.21 -8.88
C LEU A 345 -18.14 26.19 -9.39
N TYR A 346 -18.53 25.40 -10.38
CA TYR A 346 -17.68 24.43 -11.07
C TYR A 346 -17.40 24.90 -12.48
N SER A 347 -16.23 24.58 -13.03
CA SER A 347 -15.94 24.91 -14.43
C SER A 347 -16.80 24.05 -15.35
N ASP A 348 -17.32 24.63 -16.42
CA ASP A 348 -18.02 23.87 -17.45
C ASP A 348 -17.01 23.11 -18.30
N VAL A 349 -17.13 21.78 -18.30
CA VAL A 349 -16.19 20.86 -18.95
C VAL A 349 -16.26 20.94 -20.47
N ASP A 350 -17.35 21.47 -21.02
CA ASP A 350 -17.53 21.69 -22.46
C ASP A 350 -17.09 23.10 -22.91
N ASN A 351 -16.86 24.02 -21.97
CA ASN A 351 -16.40 25.38 -22.26
C ASN A 351 -15.58 25.95 -21.10
N LEU A 352 -14.32 25.48 -21.02
CA LEU A 352 -13.42 25.68 -19.88
C LEU A 352 -13.03 27.14 -19.61
N GLU A 353 -13.04 28.00 -20.63
CA GLU A 353 -12.49 29.35 -20.53
C GLU A 353 -13.51 30.40 -20.07
N THR A 354 -14.79 30.18 -20.38
CA THR A 354 -15.81 31.23 -20.24
C THR A 354 -17.03 30.78 -19.46
N LYS A 355 -17.31 29.48 -19.34
CA LYS A 355 -18.54 29.02 -18.69
C LYS A 355 -18.31 28.26 -17.40
N TYR A 356 -19.26 28.44 -16.49
CA TYR A 356 -19.30 27.79 -15.19
C TYR A 356 -20.68 27.21 -14.93
N LYS A 357 -20.71 26.10 -14.21
CA LYS A 357 -21.92 25.46 -13.71
C LYS A 357 -22.08 25.76 -12.22
N VAL A 358 -23.21 26.36 -11.86
CA VAL A 358 -23.63 26.55 -10.47
C VAL A 358 -24.60 25.44 -10.12
N THR A 359 -24.26 24.64 -9.11
CA THR A 359 -25.04 23.46 -8.69
C THR A 359 -24.94 23.29 -7.19
N LEU A 360 -25.93 22.62 -6.61
CA LEU A 360 -25.90 22.20 -5.21
C LEU A 360 -24.92 21.04 -5.03
N GLY A 361 -24.36 20.93 -3.83
CA GLY A 361 -23.47 19.84 -3.46
C GLY A 361 -24.12 18.46 -3.60
N ILE A 362 -25.36 18.32 -3.12
CA ILE A 362 -26.11 17.06 -3.15
C ILE A 362 -26.34 16.51 -4.57
N ASP A 363 -26.48 17.38 -5.57
CA ASP A 363 -26.67 16.99 -6.97
C ASP A 363 -25.39 16.41 -7.60
N ARG A 364 -24.21 16.73 -7.04
CA ARG A 364 -22.90 16.31 -7.57
C ARG A 364 -22.37 15.02 -6.92
N ILE A 365 -22.79 14.67 -5.70
CA ILE A 365 -22.25 13.51 -4.97
C ILE A 365 -22.40 12.21 -5.76
N GLY A 366 -23.56 11.97 -6.38
CA GLY A 366 -23.82 10.76 -7.17
C GLY A 366 -22.97 10.65 -8.45
N GLN A 367 -22.32 11.74 -8.86
CA GLN A 367 -21.47 11.84 -10.05
C GLN A 367 -19.97 11.80 -9.73
N PHE A 368 -19.60 11.74 -8.44
CA PHE A 368 -18.22 11.70 -8.00
C PHE A 368 -17.47 10.54 -8.68
N LYS A 369 -16.29 10.80 -9.25
CA LYS A 369 -15.42 9.75 -9.83
C LYS A 369 -14.02 9.78 -9.22
N GLY A 370 -13.67 10.88 -8.56
CA GLY A 370 -12.37 11.09 -7.96
C GLY A 370 -11.25 11.00 -8.99
N ILE A 371 -10.15 10.38 -8.60
CA ILE A 371 -8.97 10.24 -9.47
C ILE A 371 -9.23 9.35 -10.69
N LYS A 372 -10.22 8.44 -10.65
CA LYS A 372 -10.49 7.47 -11.73
C LYS A 372 -10.64 8.13 -13.10
N THR A 373 -11.22 9.32 -13.14
CA THR A 373 -11.42 10.10 -14.37
C THR A 373 -10.13 10.31 -15.17
N ILE A 374 -9.00 10.56 -14.50
CA ILE A 374 -7.71 10.85 -15.16
C ILE A 374 -6.76 9.65 -15.22
N ILE A 375 -7.07 8.57 -14.48
CA ILE A 375 -6.24 7.35 -14.45
C ILE A 375 -6.85 6.17 -15.23
N SER A 376 -8.09 6.30 -15.70
CA SER A 376 -8.74 5.29 -16.54
C SER A 376 -8.14 5.22 -17.96
N ASP A 377 -8.55 4.20 -18.72
CA ASP A 377 -8.02 3.87 -20.04
C ASP A 377 -8.32 4.92 -21.13
N THR A 378 -9.15 5.92 -20.86
CA THR A 378 -9.47 7.00 -21.82
C THR A 378 -8.31 7.98 -21.98
N GLU A 379 -8.05 8.49 -23.18
CA GLU A 379 -7.02 9.51 -23.45
C GLU A 379 -7.08 10.71 -22.50
N LEU A 380 -5.93 11.21 -22.03
CA LEU A 380 -5.90 12.28 -21.02
C LEU A 380 -6.10 13.65 -21.70
N THR A 381 -7.34 14.12 -21.69
CA THR A 381 -7.74 15.43 -22.21
C THR A 381 -7.89 16.47 -21.10
N ASP A 382 -7.86 17.75 -21.46
CA ASP A 382 -8.07 18.85 -20.50
C ASP A 382 -9.48 18.81 -19.90
N LYS A 383 -10.46 18.29 -20.67
CA LYS A 383 -11.82 18.01 -20.18
C LYS A 383 -11.79 17.04 -18.98
N LEU A 384 -11.06 15.93 -19.09
CA LEU A 384 -10.95 14.95 -17.99
C LEU A 384 -10.20 15.52 -16.79
N ILE A 385 -9.14 16.32 -17.04
CA ILE A 385 -8.42 17.03 -15.97
C ILE A 385 -9.40 17.95 -15.23
N GLN A 386 -10.19 18.75 -15.95
CA GLN A 386 -11.15 19.64 -15.32
C GLN A 386 -12.26 18.90 -14.57
N THR A 387 -12.75 17.76 -15.09
CA THR A 387 -13.70 16.91 -14.36
C THR A 387 -13.11 16.46 -13.03
N ALA A 388 -11.85 16.01 -12.99
CA ALA A 388 -11.18 15.63 -11.75
C ALA A 388 -10.95 16.83 -10.81
N LEU A 389 -10.64 18.02 -11.34
CA LEU A 389 -10.55 19.24 -10.52
C LEU A 389 -11.91 19.68 -9.96
N ASN A 390 -13.01 19.42 -10.67
CA ASN A 390 -14.36 19.62 -10.15
C ASN A 390 -14.66 18.64 -9.00
N ASP A 391 -14.19 17.39 -9.07
CA ASP A 391 -14.29 16.42 -7.95
C ASP A 391 -13.44 16.85 -6.74
N LYS A 392 -12.26 17.42 -6.95
CA LYS A 392 -11.48 18.06 -5.88
C LYS A 392 -12.30 19.15 -5.18
N LYS A 393 -12.92 20.07 -5.94
CA LYS A 393 -13.80 21.11 -5.37
C LYS A 393 -14.99 20.51 -4.62
N LEU A 394 -15.58 19.44 -5.17
CA LEU A 394 -16.68 18.73 -4.50
C LEU A 394 -16.25 18.23 -3.12
N ILE A 395 -15.06 17.65 -2.99
CA ILE A 395 -14.51 17.23 -1.70
C ILE A 395 -14.29 18.44 -0.78
N GLU A 396 -13.67 19.52 -1.28
CA GLU A 396 -13.35 20.73 -0.48
C GLU A 396 -14.60 21.39 0.12
N TYR A 397 -15.70 21.41 -0.61
CA TYR A 397 -16.90 22.16 -0.23
C TYR A 397 -18.03 21.30 0.34
N VAL A 398 -18.11 20.02 0.00
CA VAL A 398 -19.24 19.15 0.37
C VAL A 398 -18.84 18.05 1.35
N SER A 399 -17.62 17.50 1.24
CA SER A 399 -17.19 16.42 2.13
C SER A 399 -17.09 16.89 3.59
N SER A 400 -17.41 15.97 4.50
CA SER A 400 -17.12 16.09 5.93
C SER A 400 -15.63 15.95 6.24
N ASN A 401 -14.86 15.29 5.37
CA ASN A 401 -13.40 15.18 5.44
C ASN A 401 -12.76 15.68 4.15
N THR A 402 -11.96 16.74 4.25
CA THR A 402 -11.30 17.39 3.10
C THR A 402 -9.82 17.03 2.96
N GLY A 403 -9.27 16.20 3.86
CA GLY A 403 -7.83 15.92 3.94
C GLY A 403 -7.22 15.27 2.68
N ASN A 404 -8.04 14.58 1.88
CA ASN A 404 -7.65 13.93 0.63
C ASN A 404 -7.99 14.76 -0.63
N ALA A 405 -8.56 15.97 -0.49
CA ALA A 405 -8.99 16.78 -1.64
C ALA A 405 -7.84 17.13 -2.60
N LYS A 406 -6.64 17.43 -2.06
CA LYS A 406 -5.44 17.70 -2.85
C LYS A 406 -5.05 16.57 -3.79
N LYS A 407 -5.42 15.33 -3.45
CA LYS A 407 -5.20 14.12 -4.25
C LYS A 407 -6.47 13.65 -4.96
N ILE A 408 -7.46 14.52 -5.11
CA ILE A 408 -8.74 14.23 -5.80
C ILE A 408 -9.44 13.01 -5.15
N GLY A 409 -9.38 12.94 -3.83
CA GLY A 409 -9.98 11.87 -3.05
C GLY A 409 -9.09 10.62 -2.91
N SER A 410 -7.96 10.55 -3.60
CA SER A 410 -7.13 9.34 -3.70
C SER A 410 -6.34 9.00 -2.44
N ASP A 411 -6.38 7.73 -2.05
CA ASP A 411 -5.49 7.15 -1.01
C ASP A 411 -4.12 6.69 -1.56
N GLY A 412 -3.92 6.83 -2.89
CA GLY A 412 -2.75 6.34 -3.60
C GLY A 412 -2.80 4.83 -3.83
N PHE A 413 -1.62 4.24 -4.09
CA PHE A 413 -1.48 2.79 -4.28
C PHE A 413 -1.67 2.05 -2.96
N LYS A 414 -2.64 1.13 -2.93
CA LYS A 414 -2.93 0.29 -1.77
C LYS A 414 -3.13 -1.15 -2.22
N ASN A 415 -2.62 -2.08 -1.42
CA ASN A 415 -2.94 -3.50 -1.58
C ASN A 415 -4.10 -3.89 -0.67
N ILE A 416 -4.74 -5.02 -0.94
CA ILE A 416 -5.89 -5.46 -0.14
C ILE A 416 -5.53 -5.63 1.35
N SER A 417 -4.31 -6.11 1.65
CA SER A 417 -3.83 -6.31 3.01
C SER A 417 -3.88 -5.02 3.86
N SER A 418 -3.63 -3.87 3.23
CA SER A 418 -3.72 -2.57 3.90
C SER A 418 -5.15 -2.19 4.29
N TYR A 419 -6.18 -2.56 3.51
CA TYR A 419 -7.58 -2.34 3.88
C TYR A 419 -8.02 -3.29 4.99
N ILE A 420 -7.64 -4.57 4.91
CA ILE A 420 -7.98 -5.58 5.93
C ILE A 420 -7.38 -5.23 7.29
N SER A 421 -6.27 -4.49 7.32
CA SER A 421 -5.65 -4.05 8.57
C SER A 421 -6.58 -3.17 9.43
N GLY A 422 -7.58 -2.50 8.84
CA GLY A 422 -8.57 -1.67 9.53
C GLY A 422 -9.62 -2.43 10.36
N ASP A 423 -10.69 -1.74 10.77
CA ASP A 423 -11.81 -2.31 11.51
C ASP A 423 -12.80 -3.07 10.61
N ALA A 424 -13.45 -4.10 11.15
CA ALA A 424 -14.36 -4.98 10.41
C ALA A 424 -15.55 -4.24 9.76
N THR A 425 -16.03 -3.18 10.41
CA THR A 425 -17.13 -2.35 9.89
C THR A 425 -16.74 -1.61 8.61
N SER A 426 -15.47 -1.24 8.46
CA SER A 426 -14.94 -0.63 7.25
C SER A 426 -14.51 -1.67 6.20
N TYR A 427 -13.72 -2.68 6.58
CA TYR A 427 -13.07 -3.54 5.58
C TYR A 427 -13.96 -4.67 5.06
N LEU A 428 -14.93 -5.19 5.82
CA LEU A 428 -15.77 -6.30 5.33
C LEU A 428 -16.71 -5.87 4.18
N PRO A 429 -17.44 -4.74 4.29
CA PRO A 429 -18.21 -4.22 3.15
C PRO A 429 -17.31 -3.92 1.95
N PHE A 430 -16.16 -3.29 2.18
CA PHE A 430 -15.18 -3.01 1.13
C PHE A 430 -14.70 -4.30 0.43
N LEU A 431 -14.25 -5.31 1.18
CA LEU A 431 -13.82 -6.59 0.64
C LEU A 431 -14.90 -7.23 -0.22
N SER A 432 -16.15 -7.18 0.22
CA SER A 432 -17.26 -7.73 -0.55
C SER A 432 -17.39 -7.07 -1.92
N THR A 433 -17.13 -5.77 -2.05
CA THR A 433 -17.15 -5.09 -3.38
C THR A 433 -16.05 -5.60 -4.31
N ILE A 434 -14.88 -5.95 -3.77
CA ILE A 434 -13.73 -6.45 -4.53
C ILE A 434 -13.90 -7.93 -4.89
N ILE A 435 -14.39 -8.75 -3.94
CA ILE A 435 -14.66 -10.18 -4.14
C ILE A 435 -15.80 -10.36 -5.16
N GLY A 436 -16.81 -9.48 -5.12
CA GLY A 436 -17.94 -9.44 -6.05
C GLY A 436 -19.29 -9.52 -5.33
N ASP A 437 -20.38 -9.37 -6.08
CA ASP A 437 -21.74 -9.45 -5.53
C ASP A 437 -22.03 -10.84 -4.93
N ALA A 438 -22.75 -10.86 -3.80
CA ALA A 438 -23.07 -12.09 -3.11
C ALA A 438 -24.17 -12.90 -3.81
N THR A 439 -23.91 -14.21 -3.92
CA THR A 439 -24.88 -15.24 -4.32
C THR A 439 -25.03 -16.25 -3.19
N ALA A 440 -25.90 -17.25 -3.30
CA ALA A 440 -26.12 -18.23 -2.23
C ALA A 440 -24.82 -18.83 -1.64
N ASN A 441 -23.77 -19.01 -2.46
CA ASN A 441 -22.54 -19.71 -2.07
C ASN A 441 -21.24 -18.91 -2.29
N LYS A 442 -21.31 -17.62 -2.61
CA LYS A 442 -20.12 -16.81 -2.99
C LYS A 442 -20.21 -15.39 -2.43
N SER A 443 -19.06 -14.84 -2.05
CA SER A 443 -18.88 -13.49 -1.50
C SER A 443 -19.58 -13.29 -0.14
N ILE A 444 -19.58 -12.07 0.41
CA ILE A 444 -20.01 -11.79 1.79
C ILE A 444 -21.35 -11.06 1.84
N PHE A 445 -21.44 -9.88 1.24
CA PHE A 445 -22.63 -9.03 1.25
C PHE A 445 -23.19 -8.84 -0.14
N LYS A 446 -24.53 -8.76 -0.21
CA LYS A 446 -25.22 -8.43 -1.44
C LYS A 446 -25.09 -6.93 -1.75
N ILE A 447 -24.84 -6.60 -3.00
CA ILE A 447 -24.74 -5.22 -3.47
C ILE A 447 -26.15 -4.72 -3.81
N ASN A 448 -26.60 -3.65 -3.15
CA ASN A 448 -27.89 -3.04 -3.40
C ASN A 448 -27.77 -1.88 -4.40
N GLU A 449 -28.20 -2.06 -5.65
CA GLU A 449 -28.12 -1.01 -6.67
C GLU A 449 -29.23 0.03 -6.51
N LYS A 450 -28.85 1.29 -6.26
CA LYS A 450 -29.75 2.43 -6.02
C LYS A 450 -29.21 3.71 -6.65
N ASN A 451 -29.20 3.76 -7.98
CA ASN A 451 -28.61 4.85 -8.77
C ASN A 451 -29.21 6.25 -8.50
N ASN A 452 -30.44 6.31 -7.97
CA ASN A 452 -31.15 7.53 -7.61
C ASN A 452 -31.05 7.89 -6.10
N LEU A 453 -30.21 7.22 -5.31
CA LEU A 453 -30.13 7.39 -3.84
C LEU A 453 -30.02 8.86 -3.40
N PHE A 454 -29.10 9.63 -3.99
CA PHE A 454 -28.89 11.04 -3.62
C PHE A 454 -29.96 11.98 -4.18
N LEU A 455 -30.62 11.59 -5.27
CA LEU A 455 -31.78 12.32 -5.79
C LEU A 455 -32.97 12.18 -4.83
N GLU A 456 -33.26 10.95 -4.38
CA GLU A 456 -34.27 10.70 -3.36
C GLU A 456 -33.95 11.45 -2.07
N LEU A 457 -32.68 11.44 -1.64
CA LEU A 457 -32.23 12.20 -0.47
C LEU A 457 -32.53 13.69 -0.62
N LYS A 458 -32.21 14.29 -1.78
CA LYS A 458 -32.52 15.70 -2.06
C LYS A 458 -34.01 15.98 -1.98
N THR A 459 -34.83 15.16 -2.66
CA THR A 459 -36.28 15.34 -2.68
C THR A 459 -36.87 15.36 -1.28
N GLU A 460 -36.47 14.42 -0.43
CA GLU A 460 -36.95 14.34 0.95
C GLU A 460 -36.40 15.48 1.82
N LEU A 461 -35.14 15.87 1.66
CA LEU A 461 -34.55 16.98 2.41
C LEU A 461 -35.14 18.35 2.06
N LEU A 462 -35.63 18.54 0.82
CA LEU A 462 -36.29 19.80 0.41
C LEU A 462 -37.53 20.11 1.27
N ASP A 463 -38.15 19.10 1.89
CA ASP A 463 -39.32 19.31 2.75
C ASP A 463 -39.00 20.07 4.04
N ILE A 464 -37.74 20.09 4.48
CA ILE A 464 -37.29 20.89 5.62
C ILE A 464 -37.55 22.38 5.37
N PHE A 465 -37.47 22.83 4.11
CA PHE A 465 -37.66 24.22 3.71
C PHE A 465 -39.13 24.55 3.37
N SER A 466 -40.09 23.69 3.70
CA SER A 466 -41.50 23.91 3.33
C SER A 466 -42.12 25.16 3.98
N SER A 467 -41.57 25.64 5.09
CA SER A 467 -41.96 26.91 5.72
C SER A 467 -41.41 28.15 5.00
N ASP A 468 -40.48 27.98 4.05
CA ASP A 468 -39.99 29.01 3.14
C ASP A 468 -40.12 28.53 1.68
N PRO A 469 -41.32 28.67 1.07
CA PRO A 469 -41.59 28.19 -0.28
C PRO A 469 -40.68 28.80 -1.34
N THR A 470 -40.21 30.04 -1.12
CA THR A 470 -39.31 30.73 -2.04
C THR A 470 -37.96 30.04 -2.05
N LEU A 471 -37.37 29.84 -0.86
CA LEU A 471 -36.09 29.13 -0.74
C LEU A 471 -36.19 27.68 -1.23
N LYS A 472 -37.27 26.95 -0.89
CA LYS A 472 -37.51 25.59 -1.39
C LYS A 472 -37.56 25.52 -2.92
N THR A 473 -38.27 26.45 -3.56
CA THR A 473 -38.36 26.53 -5.02
C THR A 473 -36.98 26.76 -5.63
N GLN A 474 -36.17 27.66 -5.05
CA GLN A 474 -34.81 27.89 -5.52
C GLN A 474 -33.93 26.65 -5.40
N LEU A 475 -33.96 25.95 -4.27
CA LEU A 475 -33.17 24.73 -4.03
C LEU A 475 -33.64 23.51 -4.86
N THR A 476 -34.83 23.59 -5.45
CA THR A 476 -35.32 22.54 -6.36
C THR A 476 -34.57 22.59 -7.70
N ASN A 477 -34.16 23.78 -8.16
CA ASN A 477 -33.41 23.94 -9.40
C ASN A 477 -31.97 23.40 -9.24
N SER A 478 -31.58 22.44 -10.08
CA SER A 478 -30.38 21.62 -9.86
C SER A 478 -29.09 22.20 -10.44
N GLU A 479 -29.14 22.88 -11.59
CA GLU A 479 -27.93 23.39 -12.26
C GLU A 479 -28.23 24.61 -13.13
N PHE A 480 -27.34 25.60 -13.08
CA PHE A 480 -27.38 26.79 -13.94
C PHE A 480 -26.03 27.00 -14.61
N THR A 481 -26.03 27.46 -15.86
CA THR A 481 -24.80 27.81 -16.58
C THR A 481 -24.63 29.32 -16.58
N LEU A 482 -23.48 29.79 -16.11
CA LEU A 482 -23.07 31.19 -16.09
C LEU A 482 -21.92 31.41 -17.07
N ASP A 483 -21.96 32.52 -17.79
CA ASP A 483 -20.86 32.96 -18.67
C ASP A 483 -20.10 34.10 -18.00
N LYS A 484 -18.79 33.96 -17.86
CA LYS A 484 -17.88 34.94 -17.26
C LYS A 484 -17.88 36.27 -18.02
N ASN A 485 -18.19 36.24 -19.31
CA ASN A 485 -18.23 37.42 -20.17
C ASN A 485 -19.58 38.14 -20.10
N ASP A 486 -20.59 37.56 -19.46
CA ASP A 486 -21.87 38.23 -19.19
C ASP A 486 -21.63 39.39 -18.20
N PRO A 487 -22.02 40.64 -18.51
CA PRO A 487 -21.89 41.78 -17.60
C PRO A 487 -22.54 41.55 -16.23
N THR A 488 -23.57 40.69 -16.16
CA THR A 488 -24.31 40.34 -14.93
C THR A 488 -23.69 39.16 -14.16
N PHE A 489 -22.57 38.59 -14.61
CA PHE A 489 -21.95 37.41 -13.99
C PHE A 489 -21.71 37.56 -12.48
N ASN A 490 -21.11 38.69 -12.07
CA ASN A 490 -20.83 38.96 -10.66
C ASN A 490 -22.11 39.15 -9.83
N GLU A 491 -23.15 39.75 -10.42
CA GLU A 491 -24.45 39.92 -9.77
C GLU A 491 -25.13 38.58 -9.53
N LYS A 492 -25.11 37.69 -10.53
CA LYS A 492 -25.63 36.31 -10.43
C LYS A 492 -24.86 35.50 -9.38
N ILE A 493 -23.53 35.60 -9.33
CA ILE A 493 -22.74 34.94 -8.27
C ILE A 493 -23.14 35.44 -6.88
N ALA A 494 -23.29 36.77 -6.73
CA ALA A 494 -23.72 37.36 -5.46
C ALA A 494 -25.14 36.91 -5.06
N GLU A 495 -26.02 36.66 -6.03
CA GLU A 495 -27.34 36.09 -5.79
C GLU A 495 -27.27 34.67 -5.21
N TYR A 496 -26.47 33.77 -5.79
CA TYR A 496 -26.27 32.42 -5.24
C TYR A 496 -25.56 32.43 -3.88
N ALA A 497 -24.68 33.40 -3.64
CA ALA A 497 -24.09 33.61 -2.31
C ALA A 497 -25.16 33.98 -1.27
N LYS A 498 -26.12 34.84 -1.62
CA LYS A 498 -27.27 35.15 -0.75
C LYS A 498 -28.13 33.92 -0.48
N TYR A 499 -28.36 33.07 -1.48
CA TYR A 499 -29.08 31.80 -1.25
C TYR A 499 -28.33 30.88 -0.28
N ASN A 500 -27.00 30.80 -0.38
CA ASN A 500 -26.18 30.04 0.57
C ASN A 500 -26.30 30.60 2.01
N GLU A 501 -26.30 31.93 2.17
CA GLU A 501 -26.51 32.58 3.48
C GLU A 501 -27.92 32.32 4.03
N GLN A 502 -28.94 32.30 3.18
CA GLN A 502 -30.31 31.98 3.58
C GLN A 502 -30.43 30.52 4.06
N VAL A 503 -29.81 29.56 3.36
CA VAL A 503 -29.74 28.16 3.80
C VAL A 503 -29.03 28.05 5.14
N ASP A 504 -27.86 28.68 5.30
CA ASP A 504 -27.08 28.66 6.53
C ASP A 504 -27.89 29.19 7.72
N LYS A 505 -28.53 30.35 7.54
CA LYS A 505 -29.39 30.96 8.55
C LYS A 505 -30.59 30.08 8.88
N PHE A 506 -31.32 29.61 7.86
CA PHE A 506 -32.50 28.77 8.05
C PHE A 506 -32.17 27.53 8.88
N ILE A 507 -31.10 26.81 8.52
CA ILE A 507 -30.71 25.58 9.21
C ILE A 507 -30.21 25.84 10.64
N LYS A 508 -29.46 26.92 10.87
CA LYS A 508 -28.96 27.30 12.22
C LYS A 508 -30.06 27.81 13.15
N ASP A 509 -31.08 28.46 12.61
CA ASP A 509 -32.23 28.97 13.37
C ASP A 509 -33.21 27.84 13.77
N MET A 510 -33.13 26.66 13.13
CA MET A 510 -33.89 25.48 13.55
C MET A 510 -33.48 25.02 14.95
N LYS A 511 -34.47 24.66 15.78
CA LYS A 511 -34.21 24.03 17.07
C LYS A 511 -33.52 22.69 16.86
N LYS A 512 -32.51 22.41 17.69
CA LYS A 512 -31.69 21.20 17.58
C LYS A 512 -32.53 19.92 17.58
N GLU A 513 -33.50 19.82 18.46
CA GLU A 513 -34.35 18.62 18.59
C GLU A 513 -35.21 18.41 17.35
N GLU A 514 -35.79 19.48 16.80
CA GLU A 514 -36.59 19.44 15.58
C GLU A 514 -35.74 19.08 14.37
N PHE A 515 -34.54 19.65 14.27
CA PHE A 515 -33.57 19.33 13.22
C PHE A 515 -33.15 17.86 13.29
N ASP A 516 -32.70 17.40 14.47
CA ASP A 516 -32.20 16.04 14.68
C ASP A 516 -33.31 15.01 14.36
N GLU A 517 -34.57 15.29 14.73
CA GLU A 517 -35.71 14.43 14.41
C GLU A 517 -36.05 14.42 12.90
N LYS A 518 -36.26 15.60 12.29
CA LYS A 518 -36.68 15.68 10.88
C LYS A 518 -35.59 15.15 9.94
N VAL A 519 -34.38 15.66 10.05
CA VAL A 519 -33.26 15.30 9.18
C VAL A 519 -32.84 13.86 9.42
N GLY A 520 -32.75 13.44 10.68
CA GLY A 520 -32.39 12.08 11.04
C GLY A 520 -33.38 11.04 10.50
N ASN A 521 -34.69 11.35 10.49
CA ASN A 521 -35.70 10.47 9.92
C ASN A 521 -35.67 10.42 8.39
N ILE A 522 -35.31 11.51 7.72
CA ILE A 522 -35.13 11.54 6.26
C ILE A 522 -33.99 10.61 5.85
N PHE A 523 -32.81 10.72 6.48
CA PHE A 523 -31.70 9.81 6.20
C PHE A 523 -32.06 8.36 6.49
N LYS A 524 -32.70 8.08 7.62
CA LYS A 524 -33.21 6.75 7.95
C LYS A 524 -34.12 6.20 6.85
N LYS A 525 -35.10 6.98 6.40
CA LYS A 525 -36.07 6.58 5.36
C LYS A 525 -35.39 6.32 4.00
N VAL A 526 -34.46 7.17 3.58
CA VAL A 526 -33.86 7.10 2.23
C VAL A 526 -32.85 5.96 2.12
N PHE A 527 -32.08 5.71 3.18
CA PHE A 527 -31.15 4.58 3.22
C PHE A 527 -31.82 3.28 3.69
N GLY A 528 -32.98 3.34 4.34
CA GLY A 528 -33.72 2.17 4.83
C GLY A 528 -34.06 1.13 3.75
N ASP A 529 -34.09 -0.14 4.13
CA ASP A 529 -34.55 -1.26 3.31
C ASP A 529 -36.07 -1.14 3.05
N ASN A 530 -36.52 -1.65 1.90
CA ASN A 530 -37.93 -1.68 1.52
C ASN A 530 -38.77 -2.54 2.46
N ALA A 531 -38.19 -3.62 3.00
CA ALA A 531 -38.87 -4.54 3.91
C ALA A 531 -38.92 -4.01 5.36
N ASP A 532 -37.85 -3.35 5.79
CA ASP A 532 -37.74 -2.72 7.10
C ASP A 532 -36.96 -1.41 6.96
N LYS A 533 -37.69 -0.30 6.98
CA LYS A 533 -37.12 1.04 6.76
C LYS A 533 -36.14 1.48 7.85
N ASN A 534 -36.03 0.73 8.95
CA ASN A 534 -35.07 1.02 10.01
C ASN A 534 -33.72 0.32 9.76
N LYS A 535 -33.69 -0.71 8.92
CA LYS A 535 -32.47 -1.44 8.56
C LYS A 535 -31.88 -0.92 7.27
N ILE A 536 -30.58 -1.04 7.12
CA ILE A 536 -29.83 -0.59 5.94
C ILE A 536 -29.05 -1.73 5.31
N SER A 537 -28.72 -1.60 4.03
CA SER A 537 -27.76 -2.48 3.37
C SER A 537 -26.34 -2.06 3.75
N ALA A 538 -25.45 -3.03 3.94
CA ALA A 538 -24.04 -2.75 4.15
C ALA A 538 -23.38 -2.02 2.96
N ILE A 539 -23.88 -2.26 1.74
CA ILE A 539 -23.32 -1.75 0.49
C ILE A 539 -24.43 -1.29 -0.45
N TYR A 540 -24.38 -0.03 -0.88
CA TYR A 540 -25.15 0.45 -2.02
C TYR A 540 -24.25 0.70 -3.21
N LYS A 541 -24.73 0.39 -4.42
CA LYS A 541 -24.10 0.81 -5.66
C LYS A 541 -24.88 1.97 -6.25
N VAL A 542 -24.21 3.09 -6.46
CA VAL A 542 -24.78 4.32 -6.99
C VAL A 542 -23.94 4.74 -8.18
N ASN A 543 -24.43 4.45 -9.39
CA ASN A 543 -23.69 4.62 -10.64
C ASN A 543 -22.33 3.91 -10.58
N ASP A 544 -21.24 4.68 -10.71
CA ASP A 544 -19.85 4.19 -10.66
C ASP A 544 -19.29 4.06 -9.23
N ASN A 545 -20.08 4.40 -8.20
CA ASN A 545 -19.63 4.46 -6.81
C ASN A 545 -20.24 3.38 -5.93
N PHE A 546 -19.50 3.00 -4.89
CA PHE A 546 -20.00 2.24 -3.76
C PHE A 546 -20.22 3.18 -2.58
N VAL A 547 -21.37 3.04 -1.92
CA VAL A 547 -21.73 3.81 -0.73
C VAL A 547 -21.77 2.84 0.45
N PHE A 548 -20.88 3.06 1.41
CA PHE A 548 -20.80 2.31 2.65
C PHE A 548 -21.38 3.16 3.78
N VAL A 549 -22.31 2.57 4.53
CA VAL A 549 -22.92 3.23 5.69
C VAL A 549 -22.43 2.52 6.93
N SER A 550 -22.00 3.28 7.92
CA SER A 550 -21.54 2.76 9.20
C SER A 550 -21.96 3.69 10.32
N SER A 551 -21.77 3.26 11.58
CA SER A 551 -21.93 4.13 12.76
C SER A 551 -21.01 5.36 12.74
N SER A 552 -19.98 5.39 11.88
CA SER A 552 -19.08 6.53 11.75
C SER A 552 -19.52 7.58 10.72
N GLY A 553 -20.46 7.22 9.83
CA GLY A 553 -20.89 8.08 8.71
C GLY A 553 -21.13 7.30 7.42
N ILE A 554 -21.33 8.05 6.33
CA ILE A 554 -21.45 7.55 4.97
C ILE A 554 -20.14 7.79 4.23
N LYS A 555 -19.61 6.77 3.58
CA LYS A 555 -18.47 6.86 2.66
C LYS A 555 -18.94 6.56 1.25
N ILE A 556 -18.79 7.52 0.34
CA ILE A 556 -18.92 7.33 -1.10
C ILE A 556 -17.53 7.06 -1.66
N GLN A 557 -17.34 5.90 -2.26
CA GLN A 557 -16.04 5.45 -2.72
C GLN A 557 -16.08 5.01 -4.17
N ASN A 558 -15.11 5.49 -4.94
CA ASN A 558 -14.79 4.98 -6.25
C ASN A 558 -13.60 4.01 -6.16
N ILE A 559 -13.69 2.86 -6.82
CA ILE A 559 -12.68 1.80 -6.74
C ILE A 559 -12.12 1.55 -8.14
N PHE A 560 -10.78 1.56 -8.24
CA PHE A 560 -10.04 1.22 -9.44
C PHE A 560 -9.06 0.08 -9.16
N GLU A 561 -9.37 -1.11 -9.66
CA GLU A 561 -8.58 -2.32 -9.42
C GLU A 561 -7.48 -2.50 -10.49
N LEU A 562 -6.27 -2.87 -10.05
CA LEU A 562 -5.09 -3.00 -10.89
C LEU A 562 -4.80 -4.48 -11.16
N LYS A 563 -5.69 -5.12 -11.92
CA LYS A 563 -5.72 -6.59 -12.09
C LYS A 563 -4.77 -7.15 -13.15
N THR A 564 -4.33 -6.34 -14.10
CA THR A 564 -3.56 -6.82 -15.27
C THR A 564 -2.35 -5.94 -15.53
N GLU A 565 -1.31 -6.52 -16.14
CA GLU A 565 -0.12 -5.76 -16.52
C GLU A 565 -0.45 -4.59 -17.45
N GLU A 566 -1.40 -4.78 -18.37
CA GLU A 566 -1.81 -3.74 -19.30
C GLU A 566 -2.40 -2.52 -18.58
N ILE A 567 -3.30 -2.74 -17.61
CA ILE A 567 -3.88 -1.66 -16.80
C ILE A 567 -2.77 -0.94 -16.03
N VAL A 568 -1.83 -1.69 -15.46
CA VAL A 568 -0.70 -1.11 -14.69
C VAL A 568 0.24 -0.29 -15.59
N LYS A 569 0.60 -0.81 -16.77
CA LYS A 569 1.41 -0.08 -17.76
C LYS A 569 0.71 1.21 -18.18
N LYS A 570 -0.56 1.14 -18.57
CA LYS A 570 -1.37 2.33 -18.90
C LYS A 570 -1.37 3.35 -17.76
N LEU A 571 -1.55 2.91 -16.52
CA LEU A 571 -1.52 3.77 -15.34
C LEU A 571 -0.16 4.47 -15.15
N ILE A 572 0.95 3.76 -15.34
CA ILE A 572 2.30 4.35 -15.30
C ILE A 572 2.41 5.45 -16.36
N LEU A 573 2.00 5.17 -17.60
CA LEU A 573 2.00 6.17 -18.68
C LEU A 573 1.11 7.38 -18.34
N LYS A 574 -0.05 7.17 -17.70
CA LYS A 574 -0.91 8.25 -17.22
C LYS A 574 -0.22 9.09 -16.16
N GLY A 575 0.43 8.48 -15.18
CA GLY A 575 1.20 9.18 -14.16
C GLY A 575 2.30 10.05 -14.78
N LEU A 576 3.00 9.55 -15.80
CA LEU A 576 4.01 10.30 -16.52
C LEU A 576 3.42 11.45 -17.36
N LYS A 577 2.31 11.23 -18.06
CA LYS A 577 1.56 12.28 -18.79
C LYS A 577 1.01 13.38 -17.87
N ILE A 578 0.53 13.01 -16.68
CA ILE A 578 0.08 13.98 -15.67
C ILE A 578 1.28 14.82 -15.21
N LYS A 579 2.43 14.18 -14.96
CA LYS A 579 3.65 14.88 -14.54
C LYS A 579 4.19 15.81 -15.62
N SER A 580 4.14 15.43 -16.90
CA SER A 580 4.57 16.32 -17.99
C SER A 580 3.69 17.58 -18.07
N LYS A 581 2.38 17.44 -17.82
CA LYS A 581 1.41 18.55 -17.79
C LYS A 581 1.43 19.38 -16.49
N ALA A 582 2.10 18.93 -15.43
CA ALA A 582 2.10 19.62 -14.12
C ALA A 582 2.78 21.00 -14.13
N ALA A 583 3.61 21.29 -15.14
CA ALA A 583 4.15 22.63 -15.35
C ALA A 583 3.04 23.66 -15.72
N GLU A 584 1.97 23.21 -16.38
CA GLU A 584 0.90 24.05 -16.91
C GLU A 584 -0.31 24.14 -15.98
N HIS A 585 -0.56 23.06 -15.22
CA HIS A 585 -1.62 23.01 -14.22
C HIS A 585 -1.01 23.04 -12.82
N SER A 586 -1.01 24.22 -12.19
CA SER A 586 -0.48 24.43 -10.84
C SER A 586 -1.09 23.48 -9.79
N GLU A 587 -2.33 23.06 -10.05
CA GLU A 587 -3.16 22.19 -9.23
C GLU A 587 -2.73 20.72 -9.32
N LEU A 588 -1.95 20.34 -10.34
CA LEU A 588 -1.39 19.00 -10.54
C LEU A 588 0.08 18.91 -10.09
N LYS A 589 0.64 19.97 -9.48
CA LYS A 589 2.04 19.99 -9.01
C LYS A 589 2.33 19.00 -7.89
N GLU A 590 1.35 18.72 -7.03
CA GLU A 590 1.49 17.65 -6.04
C GLU A 590 1.28 16.29 -6.74
N PRO A 591 2.18 15.31 -6.54
CA PRO A 591 2.08 14.03 -7.23
C PRO A 591 0.81 13.27 -6.78
N ILE A 592 -0.16 13.21 -7.69
CA ILE A 592 -1.44 12.51 -7.48
C ILE A 592 -1.23 10.98 -7.49
N LEU A 593 -0.28 10.52 -8.30
CA LEU A 593 0.23 9.14 -8.31
C LEU A 593 1.72 9.14 -8.00
N ASN A 594 2.13 8.48 -6.91
CA ASN A 594 3.53 8.37 -6.56
C ASN A 594 4.15 7.09 -7.15
N LEU A 595 4.58 7.17 -8.42
CA LEU A 595 5.20 6.04 -9.14
C LEU A 595 6.49 5.57 -8.46
N GLU A 596 7.26 6.47 -7.84
CA GLU A 596 8.55 6.17 -7.20
C GLU A 596 8.42 5.24 -5.99
N THR A 597 7.23 5.15 -5.40
CA THR A 597 6.94 4.26 -4.26
C THR A 597 5.97 3.13 -4.61
N MET A 598 5.58 3.00 -5.88
CA MET A 598 4.53 2.09 -6.33
C MET A 598 4.76 0.65 -5.87
N PHE A 599 5.99 0.14 -6.07
CA PHE A 599 6.33 -1.25 -5.76
C PHE A 599 6.84 -1.48 -4.33
N ASN A 600 6.91 -0.45 -3.47
CA ASN A 600 7.46 -0.58 -2.12
C ASN A 600 6.73 -1.61 -1.25
N SER A 601 5.49 -1.97 -1.58
CA SER A 601 4.74 -3.00 -0.85
C SER A 601 5.28 -4.42 -1.05
N ILE A 602 6.00 -4.69 -2.14
CA ILE A 602 6.62 -5.99 -2.41
C ILE A 602 8.11 -6.01 -2.11
N ILE A 603 8.79 -4.86 -2.18
CA ILE A 603 10.22 -4.75 -1.95
C ILE A 603 10.52 -4.84 -0.45
N ASN A 604 11.06 -5.97 -0.03
CA ASN A 604 11.62 -6.20 1.29
C ASN A 604 12.82 -7.15 1.19
N GLU A 605 13.56 -7.32 2.28
CA GLU A 605 14.80 -8.13 2.28
C GLU A 605 14.58 -9.57 1.79
N ASP A 606 13.39 -10.13 2.04
CA ASP A 606 13.02 -11.50 1.65
C ASP A 606 12.73 -11.59 0.14
N TYR A 607 12.05 -10.60 -0.41
CA TYR A 607 11.85 -10.45 -1.86
C TYR A 607 13.19 -10.28 -2.58
N GLU A 608 14.09 -9.43 -2.07
CA GLU A 608 15.37 -9.13 -2.70
C GLU A 608 16.26 -10.37 -2.84
N ILE A 609 16.28 -11.25 -1.84
CA ILE A 609 16.98 -12.54 -1.94
C ILE A 609 16.31 -13.46 -2.92
N ASN A 610 14.98 -13.55 -2.85
CA ASN A 610 14.24 -14.42 -3.74
C ASN A 610 14.52 -14.03 -5.19
N ASP A 611 14.44 -12.75 -5.54
CA ASP A 611 14.80 -12.22 -6.87
C ASP A 611 16.24 -12.60 -7.26
N LEU A 612 17.21 -12.38 -6.38
CA LEU A 612 18.62 -12.68 -6.66
C LEU A 612 18.89 -14.17 -6.83
N LEU A 613 18.23 -15.05 -6.07
CA LEU A 613 18.37 -16.50 -6.19
C LEU A 613 17.76 -17.05 -7.49
N HIS A 614 17.13 -16.24 -8.33
CA HIS A 614 16.77 -16.63 -9.70
C HIS A 614 17.83 -16.21 -10.73
N ILE A 615 18.84 -15.42 -10.35
CA ILE A 615 19.93 -14.95 -11.22
C ILE A 615 21.13 -15.91 -11.14
N GLN A 616 21.51 -16.50 -12.28
CA GLN A 616 22.58 -17.51 -12.35
C GLN A 616 23.95 -16.98 -11.85
N ASP A 617 24.36 -15.79 -12.30
CA ASP A 617 25.58 -15.12 -11.82
C ASP A 617 25.62 -15.00 -10.29
N PHE A 618 24.48 -14.75 -9.66
CA PHE A 618 24.40 -14.62 -8.21
C PHE A 618 24.52 -16.00 -7.52
N LYS A 619 23.87 -17.04 -8.06
CA LYS A 619 24.02 -18.42 -7.57
C LYS A 619 25.48 -18.86 -7.58
N GLU A 620 26.21 -18.54 -8.64
CA GLU A 620 27.63 -18.87 -8.77
C GLU A 620 28.48 -18.08 -7.77
N PHE A 621 28.21 -16.78 -7.63
CA PHE A 621 28.87 -15.94 -6.63
C PHE A 621 28.70 -16.48 -5.21
N ILE A 622 27.47 -16.82 -4.80
CA ILE A 622 27.18 -17.21 -3.42
C ILE A 622 27.77 -18.59 -3.09
N LYS A 623 27.79 -19.54 -4.04
CA LYS A 623 28.46 -20.84 -3.86
C LYS A 623 29.96 -20.72 -3.58
N GLY A 624 30.60 -19.65 -4.10
CA GLY A 624 32.00 -19.33 -3.81
C GLY A 624 32.24 -18.69 -2.45
N LYS A 625 31.19 -18.41 -1.66
CA LYS A 625 31.30 -17.81 -0.32
C LYS A 625 31.26 -18.85 0.77
N LYS A 626 32.03 -18.59 1.83
CA LYS A 626 32.01 -19.34 3.07
C LYS A 626 30.99 -18.74 4.04
N PHE A 627 30.34 -19.59 4.80
CA PHE A 627 29.49 -19.22 5.93
C PHE A 627 29.76 -20.15 7.11
N LYS A 628 29.27 -19.79 8.29
CA LYS A 628 29.30 -20.67 9.47
C LYS A 628 27.94 -21.33 9.61
N ASP A 629 27.88 -22.65 9.69
CA ASP A 629 26.62 -23.36 9.96
C ASP A 629 26.13 -23.13 11.40
N LEU A 630 24.98 -23.72 11.75
CA LEU A 630 24.42 -23.64 13.12
C LEU A 630 25.36 -24.19 14.21
N ASN A 631 26.33 -25.03 13.83
CA ASN A 631 27.36 -25.59 14.71
C ASN A 631 28.67 -24.78 14.68
N SER A 632 28.66 -23.58 14.09
CA SER A 632 29.82 -22.70 13.90
C SER A 632 30.95 -23.29 13.05
N LYS A 633 30.66 -24.29 12.23
CA LYS A 633 31.62 -24.88 11.30
C LYS A 633 31.59 -24.11 9.97
N GLU A 634 32.77 -23.82 9.42
CA GLU A 634 32.84 -23.22 8.08
C GLU A 634 32.36 -24.21 7.01
N SER A 635 31.47 -23.75 6.15
CA SER A 635 30.98 -24.45 4.97
C SER A 635 30.82 -23.48 3.79
N THR A 636 30.54 -24.01 2.61
CA THR A 636 30.19 -23.25 1.40
C THR A 636 28.76 -23.57 1.01
N PHE A 637 28.07 -22.61 0.38
CA PHE A 637 26.70 -22.82 -0.06
C PHE A 637 26.61 -23.84 -1.21
N SER A 638 25.65 -24.75 -1.14
CA SER A 638 25.32 -25.75 -2.15
C SER A 638 24.02 -25.41 -2.90
N ASP A 639 23.70 -26.16 -3.96
CA ASP A 639 22.39 -26.05 -4.64
C ASP A 639 21.23 -26.42 -3.72
N ALA A 640 21.42 -27.41 -2.83
CA ALA A 640 20.44 -27.77 -1.82
C ALA A 640 20.17 -26.61 -0.85
N ASP A 641 21.22 -25.87 -0.44
CA ASP A 641 21.06 -24.71 0.43
C ASP A 641 20.28 -23.57 -0.24
N ILE A 642 20.53 -23.33 -1.53
CA ILE A 642 19.79 -22.35 -2.33
C ILE A 642 18.31 -22.73 -2.41
N GLN A 643 18.02 -24.00 -2.70
CA GLN A 643 16.64 -24.50 -2.75
C GLN A 643 15.94 -24.39 -1.39
N ASN A 644 16.65 -24.72 -0.31
CA ASN A 644 16.18 -24.56 1.06
C ASN A 644 15.80 -23.11 1.40
N VAL A 645 16.58 -22.13 0.92
CA VAL A 645 16.26 -20.71 1.09
C VAL A 645 15.06 -20.31 0.24
N LEU A 646 14.94 -20.75 -1.01
CA LEU A 646 13.77 -20.48 -1.86
C LEU A 646 12.46 -21.03 -1.25
N GLU A 647 12.50 -22.23 -0.70
CA GLU A 647 11.38 -22.83 0.03
C GLU A 647 11.01 -21.99 1.25
N TYR A 648 12.02 -21.51 1.99
CA TYR A 648 11.80 -20.63 3.14
C TYR A 648 11.16 -19.30 2.74
N GLN A 649 11.60 -18.67 1.65
CA GLN A 649 10.98 -17.43 1.17
C GLN A 649 9.52 -17.64 0.73
N THR A 650 9.23 -18.75 0.05
CA THR A 650 7.87 -19.14 -0.31
C THR A 650 7.00 -19.35 0.92
N MET A 651 7.56 -19.98 1.96
CA MET A 651 6.91 -20.20 3.24
C MET A 651 6.59 -18.86 3.93
N LEU A 652 7.55 -17.93 4.01
CA LEU A 652 7.36 -16.59 4.59
C LEU A 652 6.23 -15.81 3.90
N LYS A 653 6.15 -15.88 2.56
CA LYS A 653 5.05 -15.25 1.77
C LYS A 653 3.68 -15.82 2.13
N LYS A 654 3.56 -17.13 2.39
CA LYS A 654 2.30 -17.75 2.83
C LYS A 654 1.94 -17.38 4.27
N ILE A 655 2.94 -17.26 5.16
CA ILE A 655 2.76 -16.87 6.56
C ILE A 655 2.26 -15.43 6.67
N SER A 656 2.86 -14.50 5.93
CA SER A 656 2.47 -13.09 5.99
C SER A 656 1.00 -12.93 5.60
N LYS A 657 0.58 -13.55 4.49
CA LYS A 657 -0.82 -13.62 4.04
C LYS A 657 -1.75 -14.22 5.09
N SER A 658 -1.40 -15.36 5.65
CA SER A 658 -2.26 -16.07 6.60
C SER A 658 -2.38 -15.33 7.95
N SER A 659 -1.33 -14.63 8.37
CA SER A 659 -1.36 -13.89 9.63
C SER A 659 -2.24 -12.65 9.62
N ILE A 660 -2.47 -12.07 8.43
CA ILE A 660 -3.48 -11.02 8.26
C ILE A 660 -4.86 -11.54 8.64
N ILE A 661 -5.13 -12.83 8.38
CA ILE A 661 -6.45 -13.45 8.59
C ILE A 661 -6.60 -13.92 10.04
N SER A 662 -5.58 -14.56 10.62
CA SER A 662 -5.65 -15.09 12.00
C SER A 662 -5.94 -14.01 13.04
N ASP A 663 -5.38 -12.82 12.84
CA ASP A 663 -5.54 -11.70 13.78
C ASP A 663 -6.93 -11.02 13.65
N LYS A 664 -7.72 -11.41 12.65
CA LYS A 664 -9.04 -10.83 12.34
C LYS A 664 -10.23 -11.64 12.83
N ALA A 665 -10.06 -12.93 13.15
CA ALA A 665 -11.17 -13.82 13.57
C ALA A 665 -12.02 -13.21 14.69
N LYS A 666 -11.37 -12.75 15.78
CA LYS A 666 -12.07 -12.10 16.90
C LYS A 666 -12.74 -10.78 16.52
N GLN A 667 -12.16 -10.03 15.58
CA GLN A 667 -12.76 -8.78 15.09
C GLN A 667 -14.01 -9.05 14.26
N ILE A 668 -13.99 -10.10 13.43
CA ILE A 668 -15.14 -10.54 12.64
C ILE A 668 -16.23 -11.09 13.55
N GLU A 669 -15.88 -11.93 14.53
CA GLU A 669 -16.80 -12.43 15.56
C GLU A 669 -17.49 -11.26 16.28
N THR A 670 -16.69 -10.32 16.82
CA THR A 670 -17.23 -9.12 17.50
C THR A 670 -18.17 -8.34 16.58
N TYR A 671 -17.78 -8.18 15.30
CA TYR A 671 -18.60 -7.48 14.32
C TYR A 671 -19.92 -8.21 14.05
N ILE A 672 -19.92 -9.53 13.84
CA ILE A 672 -21.14 -10.33 13.62
C ILE A 672 -22.07 -10.17 14.82
N THR A 673 -21.56 -10.39 16.04
CA THR A 673 -22.34 -10.25 17.27
C THR A 673 -22.90 -8.83 17.42
N GLU A 674 -22.10 -7.79 17.13
CA GLU A 674 -22.59 -6.40 17.14
C GLU A 674 -23.69 -6.18 16.08
N GLN A 675 -23.54 -6.68 14.85
CA GLN A 675 -24.56 -6.49 13.82
C GLN A 675 -25.87 -7.20 14.14
N ILE A 676 -25.81 -8.42 14.68
CA ILE A 676 -26.98 -9.18 15.13
C ILE A 676 -27.69 -8.47 16.27
N ASN A 677 -26.95 -8.03 17.30
CA ASN A 677 -27.54 -7.35 18.45
C ASN A 677 -28.13 -5.99 18.09
N ASN A 678 -27.46 -5.25 17.20
CA ASN A 678 -27.86 -3.89 16.85
C ASN A 678 -28.98 -3.85 15.83
N GLN A 679 -29.15 -4.95 15.08
CA GLN A 679 -30.13 -5.09 14.01
C GLN A 679 -30.12 -3.90 13.05
N LEU A 680 -28.94 -3.34 12.79
CA LEU A 680 -28.77 -2.20 11.89
C LEU A 680 -28.73 -2.66 10.43
N TYR A 681 -27.95 -3.69 10.13
CA TYR A 681 -27.80 -4.20 8.77
C TYR A 681 -28.89 -5.23 8.46
N GLY A 682 -29.65 -4.97 7.38
CA GLY A 682 -30.66 -5.88 6.84
C GLY A 682 -30.08 -7.16 6.23
N ASP A 683 -28.75 -7.21 6.07
CA ASP A 683 -27.98 -8.37 5.65
C ASP A 683 -28.08 -9.53 6.66
N PHE A 684 -28.24 -9.25 7.96
CA PHE A 684 -28.40 -10.28 9.00
C PHE A 684 -29.89 -10.51 9.27
N LYS A 685 -30.38 -11.70 8.93
CA LYS A 685 -31.80 -12.04 9.02
C LYS A 685 -32.04 -13.15 10.02
N TYR A 686 -33.14 -13.04 10.76
CA TYR A 686 -33.57 -14.05 11.72
C TYR A 686 -34.38 -15.15 11.03
N ASP A 687 -33.98 -16.41 11.21
CA ASP A 687 -34.74 -17.59 10.82
C ASP A 687 -35.60 -18.04 12.01
N ALA A 688 -36.91 -17.87 11.90
CA ALA A 688 -37.85 -18.23 12.98
C ALA A 688 -37.94 -19.74 13.21
N ALA A 689 -37.67 -20.58 12.20
CA ALA A 689 -37.74 -22.04 12.31
C ALA A 689 -36.52 -22.59 13.05
N LYS A 690 -35.32 -22.07 12.77
CA LYS A 690 -34.07 -22.48 13.44
C LYS A 690 -33.75 -21.64 14.68
N LYS A 691 -34.51 -20.56 14.92
CA LYS A 691 -34.39 -19.61 16.03
C LYS A 691 -33.03 -18.92 16.12
N ASP A 692 -32.41 -18.67 14.98
CA ASP A 692 -31.06 -18.12 14.90
C ASP A 692 -30.91 -17.21 13.66
N TYR A 693 -29.80 -16.51 13.52
CA TYR A 693 -29.53 -15.59 12.42
C TYR A 693 -28.75 -16.24 11.28
N TYR A 694 -28.96 -15.77 10.06
CA TYR A 694 -28.14 -16.06 8.88
C TYR A 694 -27.73 -14.76 8.19
N LEU A 695 -26.67 -14.86 7.39
CA LEU A 695 -26.21 -13.78 6.53
C LEU A 695 -26.87 -13.93 5.15
N ASN A 696 -27.75 -13.02 4.75
CA ASN A 696 -28.43 -13.10 3.46
C ASN A 696 -27.47 -12.77 2.30
N PRO A 697 -27.40 -13.56 1.21
CA PRO A 697 -28.32 -14.64 0.82
C PRO A 697 -27.90 -16.07 1.24
N HIS A 698 -26.91 -16.22 2.12
CA HIS A 698 -26.38 -17.49 2.62
C HIS A 698 -27.29 -18.12 3.68
N THR A 699 -28.47 -18.59 3.26
CA THR A 699 -29.49 -19.15 4.15
C THR A 699 -29.07 -20.45 4.84
N ASP A 700 -28.04 -21.12 4.34
CA ASP A 700 -27.51 -22.35 4.93
C ASP A 700 -26.53 -22.08 6.08
N GLU A 701 -25.95 -20.87 6.13
CA GLU A 701 -24.99 -20.45 7.15
C GLU A 701 -25.73 -19.86 8.35
N ILE A 702 -26.33 -20.74 9.16
CA ILE A 702 -27.16 -20.35 10.30
C ILE A 702 -26.38 -20.46 11.61
N GLY A 703 -26.45 -19.38 12.40
CA GLY A 703 -25.75 -19.20 13.66
C GLY A 703 -24.44 -18.44 13.52
N GLU A 704 -24.05 -17.74 14.59
CA GLU A 704 -22.86 -16.88 14.61
C GLU A 704 -21.59 -17.64 14.18
N GLU A 705 -21.44 -18.89 14.60
CA GLU A 705 -20.28 -19.72 14.27
C GLU A 705 -20.24 -20.09 12.78
N ALA A 706 -21.38 -20.41 12.17
CA ALA A 706 -21.46 -20.75 10.74
C ALA A 706 -21.18 -19.52 9.87
N ILE A 707 -21.77 -18.37 10.21
CA ILE A 707 -21.50 -17.09 9.54
C ILE A 707 -20.02 -16.73 9.66
N LEU A 708 -19.42 -16.88 10.85
CA LEU A 708 -18.00 -16.62 11.07
C LEU A 708 -17.12 -17.52 10.19
N LYS A 709 -17.38 -18.83 10.17
CA LYS A 709 -16.69 -19.80 9.31
C LYS A 709 -16.77 -19.39 7.84
N TYR A 710 -17.97 -19.03 7.38
CA TYR A 710 -18.21 -18.64 6.01
C TYR A 710 -17.43 -17.38 5.62
N ILE A 711 -17.56 -16.29 6.38
CA ILE A 711 -16.86 -15.02 6.11
C ILE A 711 -15.34 -15.25 6.09
N PHE A 712 -14.82 -16.00 7.07
CA PHE A 712 -13.40 -16.30 7.17
C PHE A 712 -12.90 -17.07 5.95
N LYS A 713 -13.65 -18.07 5.50
CA LYS A 713 -13.35 -18.84 4.29
C LYS A 713 -13.32 -17.97 3.05
N GLN A 714 -14.29 -17.08 2.85
CA GLN A 714 -14.31 -16.16 1.71
C GLN A 714 -13.07 -15.24 1.69
N ILE A 715 -12.68 -14.70 2.85
CA ILE A 715 -11.48 -13.86 2.96
C ILE A 715 -10.21 -14.68 2.67
N GLN A 716 -10.13 -15.89 3.20
CA GLN A 716 -8.99 -16.77 3.00
C GLN A 716 -8.83 -17.18 1.53
N ASP A 717 -9.91 -17.65 0.91
CA ASP A 717 -9.92 -18.03 -0.50
C ASP A 717 -9.54 -16.83 -1.38
N PHE A 718 -9.97 -15.62 -1.02
CA PHE A 718 -9.60 -14.41 -1.75
C PHE A 718 -8.15 -13.94 -1.52
N LEU A 719 -7.50 -14.22 -0.39
CA LEU A 719 -6.13 -13.75 -0.15
C LEU A 719 -5.06 -14.76 -0.59
N ILE A 720 -5.39 -16.04 -0.44
CA ILE A 720 -4.46 -17.13 -0.71
C ILE A 720 -4.51 -17.54 -2.18
N ASN A 721 -5.70 -17.58 -2.78
CA ASN A 721 -5.92 -17.86 -4.21
C ASN A 721 -6.09 -16.56 -5.01
#